data_AF-A0A954BUN3-F1
#
_entry.id   AF-A0A954BUN3-F1
#
_cell.length_a   1.000
_cell.length_b   1.000
_cell.length_c   1.000
_cell.angle_alpha   90.00
_cell.angle_beta   90.00
_cell.angle_gamma   90.00
#
_symmetry.space_group_name_H-M   'P 1'
#
loop_
_entity.id
_entity.type
_entity.pdbx_description
1 polymer ?
#
loop_
_entity_poly.entity_id
_entity_poly.type
_entity_poly.pdbx_seq_one_letter_code
_entity_poly.pdbx_strand_id
1 'polypeptide(L)'
;MIAAPTVTITRCHRCGSKLAYEGRPCQVCISPAVFEFKNGKIGEINGFERATHARLPKFAQPITVRGKNIRKPRGARAIEVARTLGRWTWNSIGIAATIHLLALVIAMFFGQKIREVVDYVQKVEVQQEVAAAPVVAPEPDEVQLPDLQPIDDELVMPDQIVNDPDILAGDPEYEAPPEPTPYAPLPQVASPHPAPPSQNPFRRPEAGQGLGGGQPSASNHPAAGSGLFRNRNGESKKAAIQEHGGGTDTENSVNLGLEYLAKKQEYNGSWDPNEGFKRRPSWATSDNGYRGAVTALCTLPFLAAGNAPDSGPFQKNVRRAVDWLLSQQTSDGCVAYKNQSQMYTHTVATLVLCETYGMCGDEEIGNAAERAVRFLERSQGVGGGWDYKGYVTSTGGELERNDLSISGWAALAFKSARAVGIKVNQTNWNSLAGLYDRYSLESGETYYADRDSGSIAGTRKGIGMVGVGLTARVVLDAERFETRNFAAERMLLENTPDWERFSDPSPDSSNPNYTTFYGWYYGTLGMFLLNDGRGPAWDKWNKALKKQLLDNQQLRGNRKGSWEAADSWIGPIMGDFYSTALSVLCLEVYYRYNTIHRPDSETTVVRPRRQPREVPEVKEPEPEHPANGIVINGEELDLDKAGHRSKYLRLLARDKGMGALPVLLKHLEDESASVRSTALMEIGRLKAKDAAPKVEAMLKDPDDQQIKLTVIDTLGSLGDRSVYPSLVRLLSSGDDITQDAAQSALRKLSGGKDFGVNKRAWEDWFSRNP
;
A
#
# COMPACT_ATOMS: atom_id res chain seq x y z
N MET A 1 27.34 -59.45 7.69
CA MET A 1 27.01 -58.55 6.57
C MET A 1 25.88 -59.17 5.76
N ILE A 2 24.66 -58.65 5.87
CA ILE A 2 23.55 -58.94 4.95
C ILE A 2 22.86 -57.59 4.70
N ALA A 3 22.84 -57.15 3.44
CA ALA A 3 22.27 -55.90 2.99
C ALA A 3 20.74 -55.99 2.83
N ALA A 4 20.02 -54.94 3.23
CA ALA A 4 18.60 -54.76 2.95
C ALA A 4 18.39 -54.11 1.57
N PRO A 5 17.32 -54.47 0.82
CA PRO A 5 17.13 -54.01 -0.55
C PRO A 5 16.54 -52.59 -0.64
N THR A 6 17.06 -51.82 -1.59
CA THR A 6 16.61 -50.47 -1.99
C THR A 6 15.23 -50.53 -2.65
N VAL A 7 14.27 -49.75 -2.15
CA VAL A 7 12.93 -49.60 -2.75
C VAL A 7 12.92 -48.43 -3.72
N THR A 8 12.79 -48.70 -5.02
CA THR A 8 12.64 -47.68 -6.07
C THR A 8 11.20 -47.14 -6.07
N ILE A 9 11.01 -45.85 -5.73
CA ILE A 9 9.68 -45.22 -5.73
C ILE A 9 9.34 -44.75 -7.15
N THR A 10 8.46 -45.49 -7.85
CA THR A 10 7.93 -45.08 -9.15
C THR A 10 6.80 -44.05 -8.98
N ARG A 11 6.74 -43.02 -9.83
CA ARG A 11 5.66 -42.00 -9.83
C ARG A 11 4.77 -42.14 -11.06
N CYS A 12 3.48 -41.83 -10.92
CA CYS A 12 2.55 -41.81 -12.04
C CYS A 12 2.92 -40.70 -13.05
N HIS A 13 3.11 -41.03 -14.33
CA HIS A 13 3.49 -40.06 -15.36
C HIS A 13 2.43 -38.98 -15.64
N ARG A 14 1.17 -39.19 -15.23
CA ARG A 14 0.07 -38.27 -15.51
C ARG A 14 -0.20 -37.25 -14.39
N CYS A 15 -0.05 -37.64 -13.13
CA CYS A 15 -0.34 -36.76 -11.98
C CYS A 15 0.77 -36.70 -10.92
N GLY A 16 1.88 -37.42 -11.12
CA GLY A 16 3.05 -37.35 -10.24
C GLY A 16 2.93 -38.07 -8.89
N SER A 17 1.77 -38.66 -8.55
CA SER A 17 1.58 -39.38 -7.28
C SER A 17 2.54 -40.58 -7.16
N LYS A 18 3.10 -40.80 -5.97
CA LYS A 18 3.93 -41.98 -5.67
C LYS A 18 3.09 -43.25 -5.80
N LEU A 19 3.54 -44.19 -6.62
CA LEU A 19 2.96 -45.52 -6.73
C LEU A 19 3.71 -46.44 -5.76
N ALA A 20 2.98 -47.30 -5.05
CA ALA A 20 3.59 -48.19 -4.08
C ALA A 20 4.59 -49.17 -4.74
N TYR A 21 4.35 -49.57 -5.99
CA TYR A 21 5.20 -50.46 -6.80
C TYR A 21 4.96 -50.25 -8.32
N GLU A 22 5.92 -50.67 -9.15
CA GLU A 22 5.78 -50.67 -10.61
C GLU A 22 4.60 -51.54 -11.06
N GLY A 23 3.72 -50.98 -11.92
CA GLY A 23 2.65 -51.73 -12.59
C GLY A 23 1.23 -51.56 -12.02
N ARG A 24 0.99 -50.81 -10.93
CA ARG A 24 -0.39 -50.48 -10.50
C ARG A 24 -0.93 -49.22 -11.17
N PRO A 25 -2.21 -49.21 -11.60
CA PRO A 25 -2.82 -48.00 -12.15
C PRO A 25 -3.07 -46.96 -11.05
N CYS A 26 -2.88 -45.68 -11.39
CA CYS A 26 -2.94 -44.59 -10.42
C CYS A 26 -4.37 -44.37 -9.90
N GLN A 27 -4.57 -44.51 -8.60
CA GLN A 27 -5.88 -44.34 -7.95
C GLN A 27 -6.41 -42.90 -8.00
N VAL A 28 -5.54 -41.90 -8.20
CA VAL A 28 -5.96 -40.51 -8.40
C VAL A 28 -6.46 -40.28 -9.85
N CYS A 29 -5.91 -41.00 -10.83
CA CYS A 29 -6.30 -40.89 -12.23
C CYS A 29 -7.46 -41.80 -12.64
N ILE A 30 -7.80 -42.80 -11.82
CA ILE A 30 -9.01 -43.59 -11.97
C ILE A 30 -10.11 -42.90 -11.17
N SER A 31 -10.94 -42.11 -11.85
CA SER A 31 -12.18 -41.60 -11.24
C SER A 31 -13.16 -42.76 -11.00
N PRO A 32 -13.81 -42.87 -9.83
CA PRO A 32 -14.99 -43.70 -9.70
C PRO A 32 -16.22 -42.90 -10.14
N ALA A 33 -16.73 -43.21 -11.33
CA ALA A 33 -18.15 -43.04 -11.60
C ALA A 33 -18.91 -43.96 -10.62
N VAL A 34 -19.86 -43.37 -9.91
CA VAL A 34 -20.83 -43.99 -8.99
C VAL A 34 -21.30 -45.36 -9.48
N PHE A 35 -21.13 -46.42 -8.67
CA PHE A 35 -22.05 -47.58 -8.65
C PHE A 35 -22.14 -48.24 -7.28
N GLU A 36 -23.38 -48.55 -6.90
CA GLU A 36 -23.85 -49.14 -5.65
C GLU A 36 -23.28 -50.54 -5.36
N PHE A 37 -23.09 -50.83 -4.08
CA PHE A 37 -22.94 -52.19 -3.56
C PHE A 37 -24.30 -52.90 -3.56
N LYS A 38 -24.43 -53.98 -4.33
CA LYS A 38 -25.37 -55.07 -4.01
C LYS A 38 -24.72 -56.44 -4.28
N ASN A 39 -24.60 -57.20 -3.20
CA ASN A 39 -24.44 -58.65 -3.08
C ASN A 39 -23.16 -59.26 -3.70
N GLY A 40 -22.19 -59.53 -2.82
CA GLY A 40 -20.90 -60.09 -3.15
C GLY A 40 -20.92 -61.43 -3.88
N LYS A 41 -19.96 -61.57 -4.79
CA LYS A 41 -19.11 -62.75 -5.06
C LYS A 41 -18.09 -62.37 -6.13
N ILE A 42 -16.84 -62.77 -5.93
CA ILE A 42 -15.73 -62.63 -6.89
C ILE A 42 -15.73 -63.90 -7.78
N GLY A 43 -15.56 -63.73 -9.09
CA GLY A 43 -15.31 -64.82 -10.03
C GLY A 43 -14.66 -64.28 -11.31
N GLU A 44 -13.55 -64.92 -11.71
CA GLU A 44 -12.73 -64.73 -12.93
C GLU A 44 -13.59 -64.74 -14.22
N ILE A 45 -13.17 -64.32 -15.42
CA ILE A 45 -12.08 -64.85 -16.25
C ILE A 45 -11.83 -63.89 -17.45
N ASN A 46 -10.56 -63.83 -17.84
CA ASN A 46 -9.92 -63.42 -19.10
C ASN A 46 -10.73 -63.41 -20.41
N GLY A 47 -10.28 -62.58 -21.37
CA GLY A 47 -10.14 -63.05 -22.76
C GLY A 47 -10.62 -62.11 -23.87
N PHE A 48 -9.65 -61.39 -24.43
CA PHE A 48 -9.54 -60.78 -25.77
C PHE A 48 -10.51 -61.20 -26.92
N GLU A 49 -10.86 -60.16 -27.70
CA GLU A 49 -10.83 -60.05 -29.17
C GLU A 49 -12.13 -60.05 -30.04
N ARG A 50 -12.18 -58.99 -30.88
CA ARG A 50 -12.81 -58.81 -32.21
C ARG A 50 -14.23 -58.21 -32.34
N ALA A 51 -14.22 -57.04 -33.00
CA ALA A 51 -14.99 -56.69 -34.21
C ALA A 51 -16.51 -56.35 -34.13
N THR A 52 -16.76 -55.08 -34.51
CA THR A 52 -17.76 -54.61 -35.50
C THR A 52 -19.21 -54.21 -35.12
N HIS A 53 -19.59 -53.08 -35.73
CA HIS A 53 -20.91 -52.65 -36.26
C HIS A 53 -21.93 -51.86 -35.41
N ALA A 54 -21.99 -50.54 -35.69
CA ALA A 54 -23.11 -49.74 -36.23
C ALA A 54 -24.58 -49.96 -35.78
N ARG A 55 -25.27 -48.84 -35.46
CA ARG A 55 -26.50 -48.33 -36.14
C ARG A 55 -27.11 -47.09 -35.44
N LEU A 56 -27.49 -46.08 -36.22
CA LEU A 56 -28.55 -45.09 -35.93
C LEU A 56 -29.39 -44.88 -37.21
N PRO A 57 -30.74 -44.70 -37.14
CA PRO A 57 -31.58 -44.51 -38.33
C PRO A 57 -32.18 -43.10 -38.50
N LYS A 58 -32.33 -42.71 -39.79
CA LYS A 58 -33.43 -42.02 -40.51
C LYS A 58 -33.98 -40.69 -39.94
N PHE A 59 -34.20 -39.63 -40.73
CA PHE A 59 -35.15 -39.54 -41.86
C PHE A 59 -34.77 -38.43 -42.88
N ALA A 60 -35.20 -38.63 -44.14
CA ALA A 60 -35.02 -37.76 -45.30
C ALA A 60 -36.41 -37.39 -45.89
N GLN A 61 -36.63 -36.23 -46.53
CA GLN A 61 -36.66 -35.96 -48.01
C GLN A 61 -37.62 -34.74 -48.28
N PRO A 62 -37.82 -34.21 -49.52
CA PRO A 62 -36.98 -34.03 -50.73
C PRO A 62 -37.11 -32.62 -51.41
N ILE A 63 -36.40 -32.35 -52.53
CA ILE A 63 -36.94 -31.95 -53.88
C ILE A 63 -35.88 -31.30 -54.85
N THR A 64 -35.77 -31.92 -56.06
CA THR A 64 -35.32 -31.53 -57.45
C THR A 64 -33.95 -30.86 -57.76
N VAL A 65 -33.03 -31.47 -58.56
CA VAL A 65 -32.88 -31.60 -60.06
C VAL A 65 -32.44 -30.27 -60.73
N ARG A 66 -31.32 -30.07 -61.48
CA ARG A 66 -30.75 -30.72 -62.69
C ARG A 66 -29.41 -30.02 -63.05
N GLY A 67 -28.44 -30.70 -63.69
CA GLY A 67 -27.51 -30.02 -64.63
C GLY A 67 -26.03 -30.45 -64.74
N LYS A 68 -25.77 -31.55 -65.46
CA LYS A 68 -24.65 -31.88 -66.40
C LYS A 68 -23.16 -31.69 -66.01
N ASN A 69 -22.46 -32.84 -66.03
CA ASN A 69 -21.16 -33.22 -66.69
C ASN A 69 -19.94 -32.28 -66.51
N ILE A 70 -18.72 -32.73 -66.19
CA ILE A 70 -17.85 -33.64 -66.96
C ILE A 70 -16.75 -34.21 -66.02
N ARG A 71 -16.44 -35.51 -66.14
CA ARG A 71 -15.29 -36.17 -65.48
C ARG A 71 -13.97 -35.85 -66.23
N LYS A 72 -12.91 -35.51 -65.49
CA LYS A 72 -11.49 -35.71 -65.90
C LYS A 72 -10.82 -36.78 -65.02
N PRO A 73 -9.80 -37.51 -65.51
CA PRO A 73 -9.28 -38.72 -64.89
C PRO A 73 -8.30 -38.47 -63.73
N ARG A 74 -8.16 -39.48 -62.87
CA ARG A 74 -7.43 -39.52 -61.57
C ARG A 74 -5.89 -39.46 -61.66
N GLY A 75 -5.30 -38.75 -62.62
CA GLY A 75 -3.83 -38.61 -62.75
C GLY A 75 -3.25 -37.29 -62.21
N ALA A 76 -4.02 -36.20 -62.19
CA ALA A 76 -3.49 -34.85 -61.96
C ALA A 76 -3.41 -34.43 -60.47
N ARG A 77 -4.14 -35.08 -59.56
CA ARG A 77 -4.16 -34.70 -58.13
C ARG A 77 -2.97 -35.24 -57.31
N ALA A 78 -2.30 -36.30 -57.76
CA ALA A 78 -1.17 -36.88 -57.03
C ALA A 78 0.13 -36.08 -57.23
N ILE A 79 0.32 -35.48 -58.41
CA ILE A 79 1.54 -34.71 -58.76
C ILE A 79 1.51 -33.31 -58.11
N GLU A 80 0.33 -32.72 -57.94
CA GLU A 80 0.15 -31.41 -57.27
C GLU A 80 0.49 -31.49 -55.77
N VAL A 81 0.06 -32.56 -55.09
CA VAL A 81 0.26 -32.79 -53.65
C VAL A 81 1.71 -33.15 -53.32
N ALA A 82 2.40 -33.89 -54.18
CA ALA A 82 3.82 -34.21 -54.00
C ALA A 82 4.73 -32.97 -54.15
N ARG A 83 4.39 -32.02 -55.03
CA ARG A 83 5.14 -30.76 -55.19
C ARG A 83 4.93 -29.77 -54.03
N THR A 84 3.76 -29.79 -53.40
CA THR A 84 3.47 -28.93 -52.24
C THR A 84 4.11 -29.45 -50.96
N LEU A 85 4.13 -30.77 -50.74
CA LEU A 85 4.83 -31.40 -49.61
C LEU A 85 6.36 -31.25 -49.70
N GLY A 86 6.94 -31.34 -50.90
CA GLY A 86 8.37 -31.10 -51.11
C GLY A 86 8.82 -29.65 -50.86
N ARG A 87 7.97 -28.64 -51.14
CA ARG A 87 8.31 -27.23 -50.82
C ARG A 87 8.23 -26.92 -49.34
N TRP A 88 7.32 -27.57 -48.61
CA TRP A 88 7.18 -27.38 -47.17
C TRP A 88 8.35 -27.97 -46.38
N THR A 89 8.88 -29.13 -46.80
CA THR A 89 10.04 -29.75 -46.14
C THR A 89 11.33 -28.97 -46.38
N TRP A 90 11.57 -28.46 -47.60
CA TRP A 90 12.76 -27.66 -47.90
C TRP A 90 12.75 -26.25 -47.27
N ASN A 91 11.59 -25.59 -47.18
CA ASN A 91 11.47 -24.29 -46.49
C ASN A 91 11.66 -24.44 -44.97
N SER A 92 11.20 -25.54 -44.37
CA SER A 92 11.38 -25.80 -42.94
C SER A 92 12.83 -26.10 -42.59
N ILE A 93 13.53 -26.86 -43.45
CA ILE A 93 14.98 -27.12 -43.31
C ILE A 93 15.79 -25.83 -43.50
N GLY A 94 15.42 -24.99 -44.48
CA GLY A 94 16.03 -23.69 -44.69
C GLY A 94 15.93 -22.79 -43.47
N ILE A 95 14.73 -22.62 -42.91
CA ILE A 95 14.50 -21.77 -41.72
C ILE A 95 15.28 -22.31 -40.50
N ALA A 96 15.27 -23.63 -40.28
CA ALA A 96 16.03 -24.24 -39.18
C ALA A 96 17.54 -24.02 -39.33
N ALA A 97 18.08 -24.12 -40.54
CA ALA A 97 19.49 -23.85 -40.83
C ALA A 97 19.84 -22.37 -40.59
N THR A 98 18.98 -21.42 -40.98
CA THR A 98 19.20 -19.99 -40.74
C THR A 98 19.18 -19.64 -39.25
N ILE A 99 18.29 -20.27 -38.47
CA ILE A 99 18.23 -20.08 -37.01
C ILE A 99 19.51 -20.61 -36.34
N HIS A 100 20.01 -21.77 -36.77
CA HIS A 100 21.26 -22.33 -36.23
C HIS A 100 22.49 -21.50 -36.63
N LEU A 101 22.53 -20.95 -37.86
CA LEU A 101 23.60 -20.04 -38.28
C LEU A 101 23.56 -18.73 -37.49
N LEU A 102 22.36 -18.18 -37.23
CA LEU A 102 22.20 -16.96 -36.43
C LEU A 102 22.63 -17.21 -34.97
N ALA A 103 22.28 -18.36 -34.39
CA ALA A 103 22.72 -18.74 -33.05
C ALA A 103 24.24 -18.91 -32.96
N LEU A 104 24.88 -19.48 -33.98
CA LEU A 104 26.34 -19.58 -34.07
C LEU A 104 27.02 -18.21 -34.20
N VAL A 105 26.47 -17.30 -35.01
CA VAL A 105 26.99 -15.93 -35.13
C VAL A 105 26.84 -15.18 -33.80
N ILE A 106 25.69 -15.28 -33.13
CA ILE A 106 25.47 -14.71 -31.80
C ILE A 106 26.46 -15.29 -30.79
N ALA A 107 26.66 -16.62 -30.78
CA ALA A 107 27.63 -17.26 -29.89
C ALA A 107 29.07 -16.82 -30.17
N MET A 108 29.45 -16.57 -31.43
CA MET A 108 30.77 -16.02 -31.78
C MET A 108 30.94 -14.57 -31.30
N PHE A 109 29.91 -13.72 -31.45
CA PHE A 109 29.93 -12.33 -30.97
C PHE A 109 29.94 -12.22 -29.44
N PHE A 110 29.13 -13.02 -28.74
CA PHE A 110 29.13 -13.05 -27.28
C PHE A 110 30.39 -13.75 -26.71
N GLY A 111 30.92 -14.76 -27.39
CA GLY A 111 32.16 -15.45 -27.01
C GLY A 111 33.42 -14.59 -27.19
N GLN A 112 33.39 -13.57 -28.05
CA GLN A 112 34.44 -12.55 -28.11
C GLN A 112 34.31 -11.53 -26.97
N LYS A 113 33.11 -11.02 -26.70
CA LYS A 113 32.88 -10.08 -25.58
C LYS A 113 33.17 -10.68 -24.20
N ILE A 114 32.86 -11.96 -23.99
CA ILE A 114 33.17 -12.65 -22.73
C ILE A 114 34.69 -12.76 -22.53
N ARG A 115 35.47 -12.99 -23.60
CA ARG A 115 36.94 -13.00 -23.53
C ARG A 115 37.52 -11.63 -23.21
N GLU A 116 36.98 -10.56 -23.79
CA GLU A 116 37.37 -9.18 -23.46
C GLU A 116 37.06 -8.82 -22.00
N VAL A 117 35.92 -9.28 -21.47
CA VAL A 117 35.54 -9.05 -20.06
C VAL A 117 36.41 -9.86 -19.10
N VAL A 118 36.76 -11.11 -19.44
CA VAL A 118 37.66 -11.93 -18.61
C VAL A 118 39.08 -11.36 -18.60
N ASP A 119 39.60 -10.90 -19.74
CA ASP A 119 40.90 -10.22 -19.82
C ASP A 119 40.90 -8.87 -19.07
N TYR A 120 39.76 -8.17 -19.03
CA TYR A 120 39.60 -6.94 -18.26
C TYR A 120 39.57 -7.20 -16.74
N VAL A 121 38.84 -8.21 -16.29
CA VAL A 121 38.77 -8.59 -14.86
C VAL A 121 40.13 -9.07 -14.34
N GLN A 122 40.86 -9.88 -15.11
CA GLN A 122 42.21 -10.31 -14.73
C GLN A 122 43.22 -9.15 -14.68
N LYS A 123 43.06 -8.10 -15.49
CA LYS A 123 43.90 -6.89 -15.41
C LYS A 123 43.59 -6.01 -14.19
N VAL A 124 42.36 -6.05 -13.69
CA VAL A 124 41.94 -5.26 -12.51
C VAL A 124 42.40 -5.92 -11.21
N GLU A 125 42.38 -7.26 -11.12
CA GLU A 125 42.91 -7.99 -9.94
C GLU A 125 44.42 -7.78 -9.75
N VAL A 126 45.21 -7.73 -10.83
CA VAL A 126 46.67 -7.53 -10.75
C VAL A 126 47.05 -6.10 -10.32
N GLN A 127 46.15 -5.11 -10.46
CA GLN A 127 46.42 -3.74 -10.00
C GLN A 127 46.06 -3.49 -8.54
N GLN A 128 45.22 -4.34 -7.93
CA GLN A 128 44.80 -4.18 -6.53
C GLN A 128 45.82 -4.73 -5.51
N GLU A 129 46.67 -5.69 -5.91
CA GLU A 129 47.71 -6.24 -5.03
C GLU A 129 48.90 -5.31 -4.77
N VAL A 130 49.06 -4.21 -5.52
CA VAL A 130 50.24 -3.32 -5.41
C VAL A 130 49.99 -2.10 -4.49
N ALA A 131 48.77 -1.92 -3.95
CA ALA A 131 48.38 -0.72 -3.22
C ALA A 131 47.92 -0.96 -1.77
N ALA A 132 48.65 -1.78 -1.01
CA ALA A 132 48.45 -1.88 0.44
C ALA A 132 49.78 -1.97 1.18
N ALA A 133 50.32 -0.81 1.59
CA ALA A 133 51.33 -0.75 2.64
C ALA A 133 50.65 -0.83 4.02
N PRO A 134 51.22 -1.53 5.02
CA PRO A 134 50.55 -1.77 6.30
C PRO A 134 50.59 -0.53 7.20
N VAL A 135 49.43 -0.10 7.68
CA VAL A 135 49.29 0.85 8.79
C VAL A 135 49.34 0.05 10.09
N VAL A 136 50.37 0.32 10.91
CA VAL A 136 50.54 -0.27 12.25
C VAL A 136 49.53 0.37 13.21
N ALA A 137 48.67 -0.44 13.82
CA ALA A 137 47.77 -0.02 14.90
C ALA A 137 48.51 -0.02 16.25
N PRO A 138 48.27 0.95 17.16
CA PRO A 138 48.80 0.90 18.51
C PRO A 138 48.05 -0.13 19.36
N GLU A 139 48.79 -0.85 20.22
CA GLU A 139 48.26 -1.84 21.16
C GLU A 139 47.29 -1.21 22.17
N PRO A 140 46.17 -1.88 22.53
CA PRO A 140 45.27 -1.40 23.56
C PRO A 140 45.78 -1.77 24.96
N ASP A 141 45.81 -0.77 25.85
CA ASP A 141 46.08 -0.93 27.28
C ASP A 141 45.10 -1.90 27.96
N GLU A 142 45.67 -2.78 28.78
CA GLU A 142 45.00 -3.84 29.51
C GLU A 142 44.19 -3.28 30.70
N VAL A 143 42.86 -3.29 30.61
CA VAL A 143 41.97 -2.96 31.73
C VAL A 143 41.59 -4.26 32.45
N GLN A 144 42.11 -4.44 33.67
CA GLN A 144 41.74 -5.53 34.57
C GLN A 144 40.31 -5.37 35.07
N LEU A 145 39.45 -6.34 34.77
CA LEU A 145 38.13 -6.53 35.39
C LEU A 145 38.28 -7.38 36.67
N PRO A 146 37.53 -7.09 37.75
CA PRO A 146 37.62 -7.86 38.99
C PRO A 146 36.92 -9.23 38.89
N ASP A 147 37.54 -10.23 39.51
CA ASP A 147 37.09 -11.62 39.63
C ASP A 147 35.66 -11.74 40.21
N LEU A 148 34.77 -12.36 39.45
CA LEU A 148 33.51 -12.91 39.95
C LEU A 148 33.61 -14.44 39.93
N GLN A 149 33.42 -15.05 41.10
CA GLN A 149 33.46 -16.50 41.29
C GLN A 149 32.34 -17.21 40.52
N PRO A 150 32.52 -18.49 40.12
CA PRO A 150 31.51 -19.25 39.38
C PRO A 150 30.32 -19.59 40.28
N ILE A 151 29.11 -19.29 39.82
CA ILE A 151 27.89 -19.88 40.36
C ILE A 151 27.61 -21.11 39.50
N ASP A 152 27.77 -22.29 40.10
CA ASP A 152 27.25 -23.55 39.58
C ASP A 152 25.72 -23.51 39.65
N ASP A 153 25.05 -23.43 38.51
CA ASP A 153 23.66 -23.86 38.35
C ASP A 153 23.49 -24.48 36.96
N GLU A 154 23.36 -25.80 36.97
CA GLU A 154 23.12 -26.68 35.84
C GLU A 154 21.71 -26.43 35.28
N LEU A 155 21.58 -25.44 34.38
CA LEU A 155 20.35 -25.10 33.70
C LEU A 155 20.09 -26.06 32.53
N VAL A 156 19.24 -27.05 32.79
CA VAL A 156 18.66 -27.96 31.81
C VAL A 156 17.88 -27.16 30.75
N MET A 157 18.22 -27.36 29.48
CA MET A 157 17.57 -26.78 28.30
C MET A 157 16.14 -27.34 28.13
N PRO A 158 15.09 -26.53 27.90
CA PRO A 158 13.72 -27.02 27.74
C PRO A 158 13.41 -27.44 26.29
N ASP A 159 14.21 -28.36 25.75
CA ASP A 159 13.95 -29.00 24.44
C ASP A 159 13.59 -30.50 24.59
N GLN A 160 13.38 -31.00 25.82
CA GLN A 160 13.02 -32.41 26.07
C GLN A 160 11.70 -32.65 26.83
N ILE A 161 10.81 -31.66 26.98
CA ILE A 161 9.44 -31.90 27.49
C ILE A 161 8.47 -32.06 26.31
N VAL A 162 8.70 -33.10 25.53
CA VAL A 162 7.68 -33.65 24.62
C VAL A 162 7.69 -35.15 24.88
N ASN A 163 6.60 -35.64 25.48
CA ASN A 163 6.26 -37.04 25.80
C ASN A 163 6.43 -37.50 27.27
N ASP A 164 5.97 -36.71 28.25
CA ASP A 164 5.63 -37.26 29.58
C ASP A 164 4.10 -37.20 29.82
N PRO A 165 3.38 -38.35 29.90
CA PRO A 165 1.94 -38.37 30.13
C PRO A 165 1.52 -38.04 31.58
N ASP A 166 2.45 -37.89 32.53
CA ASP A 166 2.11 -37.64 33.94
C ASP A 166 2.03 -36.15 34.33
N ILE A 167 2.26 -35.22 33.39
CA ILE A 167 2.01 -33.77 33.57
C ILE A 167 0.52 -33.41 33.37
N LEU A 168 -0.35 -34.42 33.17
CA LEU A 168 -1.82 -34.29 33.13
C LEU A 168 -2.53 -34.84 34.37
N ALA A 169 -1.79 -35.28 35.39
CA ALA A 169 -2.36 -35.59 36.70
C ALA A 169 -2.27 -34.35 37.61
N GLY A 170 -3.42 -33.80 38.00
CA GLY A 170 -3.50 -32.61 38.84
C GLY A 170 -2.75 -32.78 40.16
N ASP A 171 -2.10 -31.69 40.58
CA ASP A 171 -1.45 -31.59 41.89
C ASP A 171 -2.52 -31.78 43.00
N PRO A 172 -2.39 -32.76 43.90
CA PRO A 172 -3.42 -33.09 44.90
C PRO A 172 -3.58 -32.08 46.04
N GLU A 173 -2.91 -30.92 45.99
CA GLU A 173 -2.99 -29.85 47.00
C GLU A 173 -3.51 -28.50 46.47
N TYR A 174 -4.19 -28.48 45.31
CA TYR A 174 -4.94 -27.29 44.88
C TYR A 174 -6.31 -27.21 45.58
N GLU A 175 -6.42 -26.41 46.64
CA GLU A 175 -7.72 -25.94 47.14
C GLU A 175 -8.25 -24.82 46.24
N ALA A 176 -9.37 -25.10 45.56
CA ALA A 176 -10.08 -24.11 44.75
C ALA A 176 -10.60 -22.95 45.64
N PRO A 177 -10.50 -21.68 45.20
CA PRO A 177 -11.11 -20.58 45.92
C PRO A 177 -12.65 -20.73 45.95
N PRO A 178 -13.32 -20.39 47.07
CA PRO A 178 -14.76 -20.57 47.19
C PRO A 178 -15.53 -19.67 46.21
N GLU A 179 -16.66 -20.19 45.70
CA GLU A 179 -17.56 -19.48 44.78
C GLU A 179 -18.01 -18.13 45.35
N PRO A 180 -18.15 -17.08 44.52
CA PRO A 180 -18.63 -15.78 44.99
C PRO A 180 -20.09 -15.86 45.45
N THR A 181 -20.31 -15.60 46.75
CA THR A 181 -21.63 -15.49 47.37
C THR A 181 -22.44 -14.31 46.82
N PRO A 182 -23.80 -14.37 46.83
CA PRO A 182 -24.66 -13.28 46.37
C PRO A 182 -24.50 -12.02 47.23
N TYR A 183 -24.44 -10.87 46.55
CA TYR A 183 -24.37 -9.49 47.06
C TYR A 183 -24.87 -9.26 48.51
N ALA A 184 -24.01 -8.65 49.33
CA ALA A 184 -24.40 -7.85 50.49
C ALA A 184 -24.14 -6.35 50.20
N PRO A 185 -24.94 -5.41 50.75
CA PRO A 185 -24.95 -4.01 50.33
C PRO A 185 -23.71 -3.24 50.80
N LEU A 186 -23.26 -2.29 49.97
CA LEU A 186 -22.09 -1.43 50.20
C LEU A 186 -22.17 -0.66 51.54
N PRO A 187 -21.10 -0.65 52.36
CA PRO A 187 -20.98 0.28 53.47
C PRO A 187 -20.64 1.69 52.96
N GLN A 188 -21.39 2.69 53.42
CA GLN A 188 -21.05 4.10 53.23
C GLN A 188 -19.82 4.44 54.10
N VAL A 189 -18.71 4.81 53.48
CA VAL A 189 -17.58 5.43 54.17
C VAL A 189 -17.14 6.69 53.42
N ALA A 190 -16.93 7.73 54.22
CA ALA A 190 -16.80 9.13 53.87
C ALA A 190 -15.62 9.47 52.95
N SER A 191 -15.82 10.53 52.16
CA SER A 191 -14.87 11.14 51.24
C SER A 191 -13.52 11.49 51.91
N PRO A 192 -12.37 11.06 51.35
CA PRO A 192 -11.09 11.61 51.73
C PRO A 192 -10.85 12.97 51.06
N HIS A 193 -10.38 13.93 51.85
CA HIS A 193 -9.91 15.24 51.41
C HIS A 193 -8.72 15.12 50.42
N PRO A 194 -8.62 16.02 49.42
CA PRO A 194 -7.54 16.00 48.45
C PRO A 194 -6.20 16.41 49.08
N ALA A 195 -5.17 15.61 48.80
CA ALA A 195 -3.77 15.94 49.07
C ALA A 195 -3.30 17.11 48.17
N PRO A 196 -2.34 17.95 48.63
CA PRO A 196 -1.84 19.09 47.87
C PRO A 196 -1.02 18.64 46.64
N PRO A 197 -1.05 19.42 45.55
CA PRO A 197 -0.49 19.00 44.25
C PRO A 197 1.05 18.99 44.26
N SER A 198 1.65 17.82 44.03
CA SER A 198 3.05 17.70 43.62
C SER A 198 3.21 18.18 42.17
N GLN A 199 4.18 19.07 41.96
CA GLN A 199 4.47 19.74 40.71
C GLN A 199 4.94 18.74 39.62
N ASN A 200 4.12 18.56 38.59
CA ASN A 200 4.51 17.94 37.32
C ASN A 200 4.99 19.06 36.38
N PRO A 201 6.25 19.07 35.91
CA PRO A 201 6.81 20.19 35.12
C PRO A 201 6.34 20.23 33.65
N PHE A 202 5.45 19.33 33.21
CA PHE A 202 4.88 19.34 31.86
C PHE A 202 3.41 19.77 31.84
N ARG A 203 3.12 20.97 32.36
CA ARG A 203 1.82 21.61 32.18
C ARG A 203 1.86 22.51 30.94
N ARG A 204 1.13 22.15 29.88
CA ARG A 204 0.79 23.07 28.79
C ARG A 204 -0.18 24.17 29.30
N PRO A 205 -0.12 25.41 28.81
CA PRO A 205 -1.11 26.43 29.16
C PRO A 205 -2.47 26.12 28.51
N GLU A 206 -3.47 26.01 29.39
CA GLU A 206 -4.91 26.28 29.23
C GLU A 206 -5.63 25.85 27.95
N ALA A 207 -6.44 24.80 28.10
CA ALA A 207 -7.61 24.54 27.30
C ALA A 207 -8.63 25.70 27.41
N GLY A 208 -9.04 26.23 26.28
CA GLY A 208 -10.11 27.23 26.20
C GLY A 208 -10.55 27.50 24.77
N GLN A 209 -11.76 27.02 24.44
CA GLN A 209 -12.63 27.36 23.30
C GLN A 209 -12.64 26.42 22.09
N GLY A 210 -13.58 25.47 22.13
CA GLY A 210 -14.83 25.61 21.37
C GLY A 210 -14.81 25.18 19.90
N LEU A 211 -15.34 23.98 19.68
CA LEU A 211 -15.73 23.39 18.40
C LEU A 211 -16.79 24.23 17.64
N GLY A 212 -16.68 24.22 16.31
CA GLY A 212 -17.82 24.35 15.38
C GLY A 212 -18.21 25.76 14.93
N GLY A 213 -18.14 26.01 13.63
CA GLY A 213 -18.77 27.13 12.96
C GLY A 213 -19.69 26.65 11.83
N GLY A 214 -20.87 26.17 12.19
CA GLY A 214 -22.00 25.88 11.30
C GLY A 214 -23.26 25.68 12.14
N GLN A 215 -24.20 26.63 12.06
CA GLN A 215 -25.38 26.77 12.94
C GLN A 215 -26.45 25.67 12.74
N PRO A 216 -27.44 25.54 13.65
CA PRO A 216 -27.78 24.28 14.32
C PRO A 216 -28.88 23.47 13.63
N SER A 217 -28.71 22.15 13.63
CA SER A 217 -29.83 21.21 13.79
C SER A 217 -29.76 20.63 15.20
N ALA A 218 -30.90 20.55 15.88
CA ALA A 218 -31.03 20.27 17.30
C ALA A 218 -30.63 18.82 17.65
N SER A 219 -29.33 18.56 17.81
CA SER A 219 -28.80 17.41 18.55
C SER A 219 -27.37 17.71 19.02
N ASN A 220 -27.12 17.62 20.33
CA ASN A 220 -25.91 18.05 21.05
C ASN A 220 -24.62 17.20 20.79
N HIS A 221 -24.24 16.92 19.55
CA HIS A 221 -22.93 16.32 19.25
C HIS A 221 -22.14 17.17 18.23
N PRO A 222 -20.86 17.49 18.48
CA PRO A 222 -20.01 18.17 17.50
C PRO A 222 -19.75 17.26 16.30
N ALA A 223 -19.77 17.82 15.09
CA ALA A 223 -19.59 17.06 13.85
C ALA A 223 -18.20 16.40 13.80
N ALA A 224 -18.19 15.07 13.71
CA ALA A 224 -17.00 14.24 13.53
C ALA A 224 -16.30 14.53 12.18
N GLY A 225 -14.97 14.68 12.20
CA GLY A 225 -14.09 14.62 11.02
C GLY A 225 -13.63 15.96 10.43
N SER A 226 -12.45 16.44 10.84
CA SER A 226 -11.67 17.46 10.11
C SER A 226 -10.45 16.84 9.40
N GLY A 227 -9.90 17.50 8.38
CA GLY A 227 -8.70 17.01 7.68
C GLY A 227 -8.94 15.69 6.94
N LEU A 228 -8.13 14.67 7.22
CA LEU A 228 -8.13 13.36 6.55
C LEU A 228 -9.49 12.64 6.60
N PHE A 229 -10.31 12.90 7.63
CA PHE A 229 -11.55 12.18 7.92
C PHE A 229 -12.83 12.90 7.46
N ARG A 230 -12.69 14.07 6.82
CA ARG A 230 -13.81 14.99 6.49
C ARG A 230 -14.89 14.41 5.59
N ASN A 231 -14.55 13.41 4.77
CA ASN A 231 -15.45 12.88 3.74
C ASN A 231 -16.27 11.70 4.26
N ARG A 232 -16.17 11.31 5.54
CA ARG A 232 -16.77 10.07 6.04
C ARG A 232 -18.26 10.18 6.39
N ASN A 233 -18.85 11.36 6.31
CA ASN A 233 -20.18 11.66 6.82
C ASN A 233 -20.88 12.80 6.06
N GLY A 234 -22.21 12.84 6.12
CA GLY A 234 -23.02 13.93 5.57
C GLY A 234 -22.90 14.15 4.05
N GLU A 235 -23.00 15.41 3.63
CA GLU A 235 -22.96 15.80 2.21
C GLU A 235 -21.58 15.64 1.57
N SER A 236 -20.48 15.78 2.33
CA SER A 236 -19.13 15.54 1.82
C SER A 236 -18.93 14.07 1.42
N LYS A 237 -19.47 13.12 2.19
CA LYS A 237 -19.50 11.71 1.82
C LYS A 237 -20.23 11.48 0.50
N LYS A 238 -21.45 12.02 0.38
CA LYS A 238 -22.28 11.87 -0.83
C LYS A 238 -21.57 12.43 -2.06
N ALA A 239 -20.96 13.62 -1.92
CA ALA A 239 -20.19 14.24 -2.99
C ALA A 239 -19.00 13.38 -3.40
N ALA A 240 -18.22 12.87 -2.44
CA ALA A 240 -17.06 12.03 -2.70
C ALA A 240 -17.43 10.70 -3.38
N ILE A 241 -18.52 10.06 -2.95
CA ILE A 241 -19.06 8.85 -3.60
C ILE A 241 -19.37 9.13 -5.07
N GLN A 242 -20.10 10.21 -5.35
CA GLN A 242 -20.47 10.58 -6.71
C GLN A 242 -19.25 10.96 -7.57
N GLU A 243 -18.32 11.71 -6.99
CA GLU A 243 -17.10 12.20 -7.64
C GLU A 243 -16.19 11.06 -8.11
N HIS A 244 -16.01 10.04 -7.28
CA HIS A 244 -15.03 8.98 -7.51
C HIS A 244 -15.63 7.69 -8.10
N GLY A 245 -16.90 7.75 -8.53
CA GLY A 245 -17.57 6.67 -9.23
C GLY A 245 -18.13 5.57 -8.33
N GLY A 246 -18.34 5.85 -7.04
CA GLY A 246 -19.24 5.07 -6.19
C GLY A 246 -20.72 5.36 -6.48
N GLY A 247 -21.62 4.66 -5.80
CA GLY A 247 -23.06 4.84 -5.98
C GLY A 247 -23.90 4.23 -4.87
N THR A 248 -25.21 4.25 -5.05
CA THR A 248 -26.15 3.65 -4.11
C THR A 248 -25.94 2.14 -3.95
N ASP A 249 -25.56 1.45 -5.03
CA ASP A 249 -25.21 0.03 -5.02
C ASP A 249 -23.99 -0.27 -4.15
N THR A 250 -22.91 0.51 -4.29
CA THR A 250 -21.71 0.36 -3.45
C THR A 250 -22.00 0.69 -1.99
N GLU A 251 -22.74 1.76 -1.71
CA GLU A 251 -23.10 2.13 -0.32
C GLU A 251 -24.03 1.10 0.33
N ASN A 252 -24.99 0.55 -0.41
CA ASN A 252 -25.81 -0.55 0.08
C ASN A 252 -24.95 -1.78 0.40
N SER A 253 -23.97 -2.08 -0.44
CA SER A 253 -23.04 -3.19 -0.23
C SER A 253 -22.16 -2.96 1.01
N VAL A 254 -21.64 -1.74 1.20
CA VAL A 254 -20.92 -1.33 2.41
C VAL A 254 -21.79 -1.52 3.66
N ASN A 255 -23.02 -0.99 3.65
CA ASN A 255 -23.93 -1.11 4.80
C ASN A 255 -24.23 -2.56 5.17
N LEU A 256 -24.46 -3.43 4.18
CA LEU A 256 -24.64 -4.86 4.41
C LEU A 256 -23.39 -5.52 5.02
N GLY A 257 -22.20 -5.14 4.58
CA GLY A 257 -20.93 -5.61 5.15
C GLY A 257 -20.75 -5.18 6.61
N LEU A 258 -21.05 -3.91 6.93
CA LEU A 258 -21.02 -3.39 8.30
C LEU A 258 -22.04 -4.11 9.20
N GLU A 259 -23.27 -4.34 8.72
CA GLU A 259 -24.28 -5.12 9.44
C GLU A 259 -23.80 -6.54 9.74
N TYR A 260 -23.16 -7.20 8.78
CA TYR A 260 -22.59 -8.53 8.97
C TYR A 260 -21.52 -8.53 10.07
N LEU A 261 -20.54 -7.62 9.98
CA LEU A 261 -19.47 -7.50 10.97
C LEU A 261 -20.05 -7.17 12.36
N ALA A 262 -21.01 -6.24 12.44
CA ALA A 262 -21.62 -5.83 13.69
C ALA A 262 -22.40 -6.96 14.37
N LYS A 263 -23.11 -7.78 13.58
CA LYS A 263 -23.83 -8.96 14.07
C LYS A 263 -22.90 -10.04 14.60
N LYS A 264 -21.69 -10.13 14.03
CA LYS A 264 -20.69 -11.17 14.33
C LYS A 264 -19.68 -10.77 15.40
N GLN A 265 -19.73 -9.53 15.89
CA GLN A 265 -18.89 -9.06 16.98
C GLN A 265 -19.29 -9.72 18.30
N GLU A 266 -18.31 -10.16 19.07
CA GLU A 266 -18.50 -10.70 20.41
C GLU A 266 -18.90 -9.60 21.41
N TYR A 267 -19.49 -10.01 22.54
CA TYR A 267 -19.88 -9.08 23.60
C TYR A 267 -18.69 -8.29 24.16
N ASN A 268 -17.50 -8.89 24.20
CA ASN A 268 -16.28 -8.23 24.66
C ASN A 268 -15.69 -7.24 23.63
N GLY A 269 -16.29 -7.09 22.44
CA GLY A 269 -15.85 -6.19 21.39
C GLY A 269 -14.92 -6.78 20.34
N SER A 270 -14.37 -7.98 20.58
CA SER A 270 -13.51 -8.67 19.62
C SER A 270 -14.31 -9.42 18.55
N TRP A 271 -13.62 -9.90 17.52
CA TRP A 271 -14.15 -10.89 16.56
C TRP A 271 -13.40 -12.19 16.71
N ASP A 272 -14.12 -13.29 16.93
CA ASP A 272 -13.52 -14.63 16.97
C ASP A 272 -13.11 -15.07 15.56
N PRO A 273 -11.80 -15.20 15.26
CA PRO A 273 -11.35 -15.56 13.92
C PRO A 273 -11.90 -16.91 13.44
N ASN A 274 -12.36 -17.80 14.33
CA ASN A 274 -12.99 -19.07 13.96
C ASN A 274 -14.43 -18.91 13.42
N GLU A 275 -15.14 -17.87 13.81
CA GLU A 275 -16.52 -17.59 13.36
C GLU A 275 -16.59 -17.06 11.93
N GLY A 276 -15.44 -16.63 11.39
CA GLY A 276 -15.30 -16.21 10.01
C GLY A 276 -15.31 -17.38 9.02
N PHE A 277 -15.19 -18.63 9.45
CA PHE A 277 -15.14 -19.75 8.52
C PHE A 277 -16.52 -20.33 8.22
N LYS A 278 -16.77 -20.68 6.95
CA LYS A 278 -17.93 -21.50 6.54
C LYS A 278 -18.00 -22.80 7.33
N ARG A 279 -16.84 -23.41 7.54
CA ARG A 279 -16.62 -24.60 8.34
C ARG A 279 -15.30 -24.40 9.06
N ARG A 280 -15.34 -24.44 10.39
CA ARG A 280 -14.13 -24.33 11.22
C ARG A 280 -13.08 -25.35 10.78
N PRO A 281 -11.87 -24.92 10.40
CA PRO A 281 -10.79 -25.83 10.07
C PRO A 281 -10.37 -26.66 11.28
N SER A 282 -9.90 -27.89 11.06
CA SER A 282 -9.48 -28.79 12.15
C SER A 282 -8.25 -28.30 12.90
N TRP A 283 -7.43 -27.45 12.28
CA TRP A 283 -6.24 -26.85 12.89
C TRP A 283 -6.56 -25.58 13.71
N ALA A 284 -7.77 -25.03 13.59
CA ALA A 284 -8.10 -23.73 14.17
C ALA A 284 -8.41 -23.87 15.67
N THR A 285 -7.55 -23.32 16.53
CA THR A 285 -7.74 -23.26 17.99
C THR A 285 -8.71 -22.13 18.37
N SER A 286 -9.19 -22.08 19.62
CA SER A 286 -10.19 -21.09 20.08
C SER A 286 -9.74 -19.62 19.94
N ASP A 287 -8.44 -19.34 19.93
CA ASP A 287 -7.92 -17.98 19.73
C ASP A 287 -7.06 -17.82 18.47
N ASN A 288 -6.56 -18.94 17.93
CA ASN A 288 -5.69 -19.10 16.74
C ASN A 288 -4.55 -18.08 16.53
N GLY A 289 -4.30 -17.20 17.51
CA GLY A 289 -3.31 -16.11 17.45
C GLY A 289 -3.75 -14.88 16.65
N TYR A 290 -4.90 -14.90 15.95
CA TYR A 290 -5.26 -13.82 15.01
C TYR A 290 -6.39 -12.91 15.50
N ARG A 291 -6.98 -13.16 16.67
CA ARG A 291 -8.09 -12.35 17.21
C ARG A 291 -7.78 -10.85 17.24
N GLY A 292 -6.56 -10.49 17.63
CA GLY A 292 -6.10 -9.10 17.62
C GLY A 292 -6.13 -8.49 16.21
N ALA A 293 -5.48 -9.15 15.25
CA ALA A 293 -5.43 -8.70 13.85
C ALA A 293 -6.83 -8.61 13.22
N VAL A 294 -7.69 -9.62 13.43
CA VAL A 294 -9.07 -9.61 12.95
C VAL A 294 -9.88 -8.49 13.59
N THR A 295 -9.75 -8.28 14.89
CA THR A 295 -10.49 -7.23 15.59
C THR A 295 -10.08 -5.84 15.11
N ALA A 296 -8.78 -5.58 14.98
CA ALA A 296 -8.29 -4.33 14.42
C ALA A 296 -8.77 -4.12 12.97
N LEU A 297 -8.66 -5.16 12.12
CA LEU A 297 -9.08 -5.08 10.72
C LEU A 297 -10.60 -4.87 10.57
N CYS A 298 -11.43 -5.56 11.35
CA CYS A 298 -12.89 -5.41 11.32
C CYS A 298 -13.37 -4.06 11.86
N THR A 299 -12.54 -3.37 12.67
CA THR A 299 -12.87 -2.03 13.19
C THR A 299 -12.75 -0.95 12.11
N LEU A 300 -11.77 -1.07 11.20
CA LEU A 300 -11.50 -0.06 10.17
C LEU A 300 -12.71 0.27 9.26
N PRO A 301 -13.49 -0.71 8.74
CA PRO A 301 -14.70 -0.42 7.97
C PRO A 301 -15.68 0.51 8.69
N PHE A 302 -15.94 0.29 9.98
CA PHE A 302 -16.85 1.14 10.73
C PHE A 302 -16.35 2.58 10.81
N LEU A 303 -15.05 2.76 11.09
CA LEU A 303 -14.40 4.08 11.13
C LEU A 303 -14.44 4.75 9.76
N ALA A 304 -14.15 4.03 8.69
CA ALA A 304 -14.16 4.54 7.32
C ALA A 304 -15.56 4.97 6.87
N ALA A 305 -16.60 4.26 7.29
CA ALA A 305 -18.00 4.63 7.07
C ALA A 305 -18.51 5.75 7.99
N GLY A 306 -17.65 6.37 8.81
CA GLY A 306 -17.99 7.53 9.64
C GLY A 306 -18.59 7.19 11.01
N ASN A 307 -18.43 5.95 11.49
CA ASN A 307 -18.82 5.58 12.86
C ASN A 307 -17.61 5.75 13.79
N ALA A 308 -17.82 6.35 14.95
CA ALA A 308 -16.82 6.48 16.01
C ALA A 308 -17.42 6.02 17.35
N PRO A 309 -16.65 5.92 18.44
CA PRO A 309 -17.17 5.51 19.75
C PRO A 309 -18.39 6.30 20.26
N ASP A 310 -18.52 7.54 19.83
CA ASP A 310 -19.53 8.53 20.26
C ASP A 310 -20.46 8.99 19.12
N SER A 311 -20.37 8.38 17.93
CA SER A 311 -21.11 8.83 16.75
C SER A 311 -21.37 7.73 15.72
N GLY A 312 -22.48 7.87 15.00
CA GLY A 312 -22.91 6.94 13.96
C GLY A 312 -23.74 5.74 14.48
N PRO A 313 -24.43 5.02 13.59
CA PRO A 313 -25.31 3.91 13.96
C PRO A 313 -24.58 2.73 14.63
N PHE A 314 -23.30 2.52 14.31
CA PHE A 314 -22.50 1.43 14.87
C PHE A 314 -21.60 1.89 16.03
N GLN A 315 -21.85 3.05 16.64
CA GLN A 315 -21.01 3.62 17.71
C GLN A 315 -20.71 2.65 18.86
N LYS A 316 -21.70 1.83 19.27
CA LYS A 316 -21.54 0.84 20.34
C LYS A 316 -20.59 -0.29 19.94
N ASN A 317 -20.63 -0.71 18.67
CA ASN A 317 -19.72 -1.72 18.13
C ASN A 317 -18.29 -1.19 18.09
N VAL A 318 -18.12 0.05 17.60
CA VAL A 318 -16.82 0.73 17.54
C VAL A 318 -16.26 0.93 18.94
N ARG A 319 -17.05 1.44 19.89
CA ARG A 319 -16.65 1.62 21.29
C ARG A 319 -16.10 0.33 21.89
N ARG A 320 -16.86 -0.77 21.83
CA ARG A 320 -16.40 -2.06 22.39
C ARG A 320 -15.14 -2.58 21.70
N ALA A 321 -15.02 -2.44 20.38
CA ALA A 321 -13.82 -2.88 19.66
C ALA A 321 -12.58 -2.08 20.08
N VAL A 322 -12.73 -0.76 20.20
CA VAL A 322 -11.65 0.14 20.63
C VAL A 322 -11.28 -0.12 22.08
N ASP A 323 -12.26 -0.26 22.98
CA ASP A 323 -12.02 -0.62 24.39
C ASP A 323 -11.26 -1.95 24.51
N TRP A 324 -11.66 -2.94 23.70
CA TRP A 324 -10.95 -4.20 23.63
C TRP A 324 -9.50 -3.99 23.18
N LEU A 325 -9.24 -3.25 22.09
CA LEU A 325 -7.87 -2.96 21.63
C LEU A 325 -7.04 -2.19 22.65
N LEU A 326 -7.63 -1.21 23.35
CA LEU A 326 -6.97 -0.48 24.44
C LEU A 326 -6.57 -1.44 25.57
N SER A 327 -7.44 -2.38 25.93
CA SER A 327 -7.13 -3.41 26.94
C SER A 327 -6.00 -4.36 26.51
N GLN A 328 -5.72 -4.48 25.20
CA GLN A 328 -4.59 -5.26 24.70
C GLN A 328 -3.27 -4.48 24.67
N GLN A 329 -3.29 -3.16 24.91
CA GLN A 329 -2.07 -2.37 24.86
C GLN A 329 -1.19 -2.65 26.08
N THR A 330 0.03 -3.12 25.86
CA THR A 330 1.03 -3.33 26.89
C THR A 330 1.68 -2.01 27.31
N SER A 331 2.36 -2.01 28.46
CA SER A 331 3.02 -0.81 29.02
C SER A 331 4.09 -0.20 28.11
N ASP A 332 4.71 -1.00 27.25
CA ASP A 332 5.66 -0.56 26.22
C ASP A 332 4.96 0.07 25.00
N GLY A 333 3.63 0.04 24.93
CA GLY A 333 2.83 0.61 23.85
C GLY A 333 2.47 -0.38 22.73
N CYS A 334 2.98 -1.62 22.75
CA CYS A 334 2.54 -2.64 21.79
C CYS A 334 1.04 -2.90 21.95
N VAL A 335 0.31 -3.03 20.84
CA VAL A 335 -1.14 -3.31 20.83
C VAL A 335 -1.34 -4.64 20.16
N ALA A 336 -0.88 -5.70 20.82
CA ALA A 336 -0.96 -7.05 20.31
C ALA A 336 -0.72 -8.06 21.43
N TYR A 337 -1.33 -9.23 21.30
CA TYR A 337 -0.91 -10.41 22.07
C TYR A 337 0.45 -10.90 21.56
N LYS A 338 1.31 -11.42 22.44
CA LYS A 338 2.63 -11.97 22.06
C LYS A 338 2.44 -13.27 21.27
N ASN A 339 2.38 -13.16 19.94
CA ASN A 339 2.26 -14.31 19.04
C ASN A 339 2.97 -14.08 17.69
N GLN A 340 2.82 -15.04 16.77
CA GLN A 340 3.46 -15.03 15.44
C GLN A 340 2.89 -13.97 14.47
N SER A 341 1.89 -13.19 14.86
CA SER A 341 1.26 -12.12 14.06
C SER A 341 1.27 -10.77 14.78
N GLN A 342 2.12 -10.63 15.80
CA GLN A 342 2.18 -9.46 16.69
C GLN A 342 2.22 -8.15 15.91
N MET A 343 3.10 -8.02 14.92
CA MET A 343 3.27 -6.76 14.19
C MET A 343 2.16 -6.47 13.18
N TYR A 344 1.51 -7.50 12.62
CA TYR A 344 0.28 -7.30 11.86
C TYR A 344 -0.83 -6.74 12.73
N THR A 345 -1.01 -7.31 13.93
CA THR A 345 -1.98 -6.80 14.90
C THR A 345 -1.65 -5.37 15.29
N HIS A 346 -0.40 -5.12 15.68
CA HIS A 346 0.02 -3.82 16.19
C HIS A 346 -0.08 -2.70 15.15
N THR A 347 0.35 -2.92 13.91
CA THR A 347 0.30 -1.89 12.86
C THR A 347 -1.13 -1.49 12.51
N VAL A 348 -2.03 -2.47 12.35
CA VAL A 348 -3.45 -2.22 12.06
C VAL A 348 -4.15 -1.61 13.28
N ALA A 349 -3.85 -2.06 14.50
CA ALA A 349 -4.40 -1.46 15.71
C ALA A 349 -3.91 -0.01 15.92
N THR A 350 -2.65 0.29 15.62
CA THR A 350 -2.12 1.66 15.65
C THR A 350 -2.89 2.56 14.67
N LEU A 351 -3.17 2.05 13.47
CA LEU A 351 -4.02 2.75 12.50
C LEU A 351 -5.43 3.01 13.06
N VAL A 352 -6.07 1.99 13.64
CA VAL A 352 -7.40 2.10 14.28
C VAL A 352 -7.40 3.18 15.37
N LEU A 353 -6.42 3.17 16.27
CA LEU A 353 -6.34 4.14 17.37
C LEU A 353 -6.14 5.56 16.86
N CYS A 354 -5.27 5.76 15.86
CA CYS A 354 -5.06 7.07 15.24
C CYS A 354 -6.34 7.57 14.55
N GLU A 355 -6.98 6.74 13.72
CA GLU A 355 -8.23 7.12 13.04
C GLU A 355 -9.36 7.40 14.03
N THR A 356 -9.49 6.59 15.08
CA THR A 356 -10.49 6.77 16.13
C THR A 356 -10.29 8.10 16.85
N TYR A 357 -9.05 8.38 17.29
CA TYR A 357 -8.72 9.65 17.94
C TYR A 357 -9.03 10.84 17.02
N GLY A 358 -8.66 10.75 15.74
CA GLY A 358 -8.97 11.80 14.77
C GLY A 358 -10.46 12.04 14.52
N MET A 359 -11.31 11.05 14.79
CA MET A 359 -12.76 11.16 14.60
C MET A 359 -13.52 11.66 15.83
N CYS A 360 -13.12 11.26 17.04
CA CYS A 360 -13.83 11.61 18.29
C CYS A 360 -13.08 12.58 19.21
N GLY A 361 -11.76 12.74 19.06
CA GLY A 361 -10.94 13.61 19.91
C GLY A 361 -10.76 13.13 21.35
N ASP A 362 -11.03 11.86 21.64
CA ASP A 362 -10.84 11.27 22.97
C ASP A 362 -9.35 11.19 23.34
N GLU A 363 -8.95 11.93 24.39
CA GLU A 363 -7.57 12.04 24.85
C GLU A 363 -7.00 10.71 25.38
N GLU A 364 -7.81 9.81 25.93
CA GLU A 364 -7.33 8.48 26.36
C GLU A 364 -6.87 7.67 25.15
N ILE A 365 -7.68 7.69 24.08
CA ILE A 365 -7.37 7.06 22.80
C ILE A 365 -6.16 7.75 22.15
N GLY A 366 -6.09 9.08 22.20
CA GLY A 366 -4.95 9.86 21.69
C GLY A 366 -3.63 9.48 22.37
N ASN A 367 -3.63 9.37 23.70
CA ASN A 367 -2.46 8.93 24.46
C ASN A 367 -2.07 7.49 24.14
N ALA A 368 -3.05 6.59 23.98
CA ALA A 368 -2.79 5.21 23.56
C ALA A 368 -2.24 5.12 22.14
N ALA A 369 -2.77 5.90 21.21
CA ALA A 369 -2.29 6.02 19.83
C ALA A 369 -0.84 6.51 19.80
N GLU A 370 -0.49 7.52 20.58
CA GLU A 370 0.89 8.00 20.66
C GLU A 370 1.82 6.91 21.21
N ARG A 371 1.46 6.22 22.30
CA ARG A 371 2.28 5.10 22.80
C ARG A 371 2.48 4.00 21.75
N ALA A 372 1.45 3.69 20.97
CA ALA A 372 1.52 2.71 19.90
C ALA A 372 2.48 3.17 18.79
N VAL A 373 2.42 4.43 18.37
CA VAL A 373 3.38 5.01 17.40
C VAL A 373 4.81 4.95 17.93
N ARG A 374 5.04 5.25 19.22
CA ARG A 374 6.37 5.17 19.84
C ARG A 374 6.90 3.73 19.87
N PHE A 375 6.05 2.73 20.10
CA PHE A 375 6.45 1.33 19.98
C PHE A 375 6.83 0.99 18.53
N LEU A 376 6.03 1.41 17.56
CA LEU A 376 6.30 1.17 16.14
C LEU A 376 7.65 1.77 15.72
N GLU A 377 7.97 2.99 16.17
CA GLU A 377 9.26 3.65 15.93
C GLU A 377 10.44 2.89 16.56
N ARG A 378 10.31 2.43 17.81
CA ARG A 378 11.37 1.69 18.51
C ARG A 378 11.57 0.27 18.00
N SER A 379 10.55 -0.34 17.41
CA SER A 379 10.59 -1.72 16.89
C SER A 379 10.97 -1.81 15.42
N GLN A 380 11.17 -0.68 14.73
CA GLN A 380 11.58 -0.68 13.33
C GLN A 380 12.99 -1.26 13.18
N GLY A 381 13.12 -2.29 12.36
CA GLY A 381 14.41 -2.91 12.07
C GLY A 381 15.35 -1.97 11.31
N VAL A 382 16.64 -2.30 11.30
CA VAL A 382 17.68 -1.48 10.66
C VAL A 382 17.43 -1.27 9.16
N GLY A 383 16.73 -2.21 8.53
CA GLY A 383 16.29 -2.11 7.14
C GLY A 383 15.09 -1.18 6.92
N GLY A 384 14.50 -0.59 7.97
CA GLY A 384 13.37 0.32 7.86
C GLY A 384 12.00 -0.35 7.80
N GLY A 385 11.92 -1.67 7.98
CA GLY A 385 10.67 -2.43 8.03
C GLY A 385 10.50 -3.18 9.35
N TRP A 386 9.54 -4.09 9.36
CA TRP A 386 9.24 -4.95 10.51
C TRP A 386 9.10 -6.39 10.07
N ASP A 387 9.46 -7.31 10.96
CA ASP A 387 9.11 -8.72 10.84
C ASP A 387 7.78 -8.99 11.57
N TYR A 388 7.33 -10.24 11.60
CA TYR A 388 6.10 -10.65 12.29
C TYR A 388 6.13 -10.40 13.80
N LYS A 389 7.33 -10.35 14.40
CA LYS A 389 7.58 -10.08 15.82
C LYS A 389 8.29 -8.73 15.98
N GLY A 390 7.82 -7.92 16.94
CA GLY A 390 8.31 -6.55 17.17
C GLY A 390 9.41 -6.42 18.21
N TYR A 391 9.78 -7.52 18.88
CA TYR A 391 10.90 -7.53 19.81
C TYR A 391 12.17 -7.87 19.03
N VAL A 392 13.16 -6.97 19.12
CA VAL A 392 14.53 -7.18 18.66
C VAL A 392 14.97 -8.58 19.05
N THR A 393 15.11 -9.50 18.11
CA THR A 393 15.77 -10.79 18.36
C THR A 393 17.26 -10.54 18.44
N SER A 394 17.68 -9.95 19.55
CA SER A 394 19.06 -9.89 20.01
C SER A 394 19.45 -11.22 20.68
N THR A 395 19.12 -12.33 20.01
CA THR A 395 19.67 -13.66 20.27
C THR A 395 20.24 -14.13 18.94
N GLY A 396 21.56 -14.09 18.84
CA GLY A 396 22.30 -14.20 17.59
C GLY A 396 21.85 -15.33 16.66
N GLY A 397 21.87 -15.04 15.36
CA GLY A 397 21.91 -16.08 14.32
C GLY A 397 21.08 -15.82 13.07
N GLU A 398 19.95 -15.11 13.14
CA GLU A 398 19.04 -14.99 11.99
C GLU A 398 18.79 -13.53 11.59
N LEU A 399 19.06 -13.20 10.32
CA LEU A 399 18.79 -11.88 9.72
C LEU A 399 17.33 -11.43 9.98
N GLU A 400 17.14 -10.22 10.53
CA GLU A 400 15.80 -9.62 10.69
C GLU A 400 15.14 -9.36 9.33
N ARG A 401 13.93 -9.90 9.11
CA ARG A 401 13.16 -9.64 7.89
C ARG A 401 12.57 -8.22 7.94
N ASN A 402 12.44 -7.55 6.79
CA ASN A 402 11.78 -6.24 6.69
C ASN A 402 10.50 -6.36 5.85
N ASP A 403 9.55 -7.18 6.28
CA ASP A 403 8.39 -7.58 5.48
C ASP A 403 7.58 -6.36 4.97
N LEU A 404 7.52 -6.19 3.65
CA LEU A 404 6.81 -5.08 3.00
C LEU A 404 5.31 -5.12 3.22
N SER A 405 4.72 -6.29 3.45
CA SER A 405 3.28 -6.41 3.68
C SER A 405 2.89 -5.83 5.04
N ILE A 406 3.67 -6.09 6.09
CA ILE A 406 3.52 -5.44 7.42
C ILE A 406 3.86 -3.96 7.33
N SER A 407 4.97 -3.64 6.65
CA SER A 407 5.46 -2.27 6.50
C SER A 407 4.48 -1.37 5.73
N GLY A 408 3.63 -1.95 4.87
CA GLY A 408 2.53 -1.23 4.21
C GLY A 408 1.49 -0.71 5.20
N TRP A 409 1.12 -1.51 6.20
CA TRP A 409 0.23 -1.07 7.27
C TRP A 409 0.89 -0.03 8.16
N ALA A 410 2.18 -0.19 8.45
CA ALA A 410 2.96 0.80 9.19
C ALA A 410 2.98 2.16 8.47
N ALA A 411 3.10 2.19 7.14
CA ALA A 411 3.00 3.43 6.36
C ALA A 411 1.64 4.12 6.54
N LEU A 412 0.53 3.37 6.49
CA LEU A 412 -0.81 3.90 6.74
C LEU A 412 -0.99 4.38 8.19
N ALA A 413 -0.46 3.65 9.17
CA ALA A 413 -0.48 4.02 10.57
C ALA A 413 0.29 5.32 10.82
N PHE A 414 1.52 5.46 10.31
CA PHE A 414 2.29 6.70 10.40
C PHE A 414 1.62 7.87 9.68
N LYS A 415 1.03 7.66 8.50
CA LYS A 415 0.27 8.70 7.81
C LYS A 415 -0.92 9.18 8.66
N SER A 416 -1.65 8.26 9.27
CA SER A 416 -2.78 8.59 10.15
C SER A 416 -2.34 9.28 11.43
N ALA A 417 -1.24 8.85 12.04
CA ALA A 417 -0.62 9.50 13.20
C ALA A 417 -0.28 10.97 12.89
N ARG A 418 0.39 11.23 11.75
CA ARG A 418 0.70 12.60 11.31
C ARG A 418 -0.56 13.43 11.08
N ALA A 419 -1.62 12.84 10.52
CA ALA A 419 -2.88 13.52 10.25
C ALA A 419 -3.61 13.98 11.52
N VAL A 420 -3.41 13.29 12.65
CA VAL A 420 -3.98 13.64 13.95
C VAL A 420 -3.00 14.40 14.86
N GLY A 421 -1.87 14.86 14.31
CA GLY A 421 -0.88 15.67 15.02
C GLY A 421 0.10 14.89 15.90
N ILE A 422 0.07 13.54 15.87
CA ILE A 422 1.10 12.72 16.51
C ILE A 422 2.36 12.79 15.64
N LYS A 423 3.45 13.32 16.21
CA LYS A 423 4.73 13.43 15.51
C LYS A 423 5.31 12.05 15.24
N VAL A 424 5.66 11.79 13.98
CA VAL A 424 6.41 10.62 13.54
C VAL A 424 7.86 11.04 13.29
N ASN A 425 8.80 10.27 13.81
CA ASN A 425 10.22 10.47 13.63
C ASN A 425 10.60 10.42 12.14
N GLN A 426 11.25 11.48 11.65
CA GLN A 426 11.59 11.63 10.24
C GLN A 426 12.59 10.55 9.77
N THR A 427 13.49 10.09 10.64
CA THR A 427 14.41 8.98 10.33
C THR A 427 13.62 7.71 10.09
N ASN A 428 12.67 7.37 10.96
CA ASN A 428 11.83 6.18 10.77
C ASN A 428 11.00 6.24 9.48
N TRP A 429 10.44 7.42 9.16
CA TRP A 429 9.74 7.68 7.90
C TRP A 429 10.65 7.49 6.67
N ASN A 430 11.85 8.07 6.72
CA ASN A 430 12.82 8.00 5.62
C ASN A 430 13.36 6.59 5.43
N SER A 431 13.61 5.84 6.51
CA SER A 431 14.05 4.44 6.47
C SER A 431 12.97 3.54 5.84
N LEU A 432 11.71 3.78 6.17
CA LEU A 432 10.57 3.08 5.54
C LEU A 432 10.47 3.40 4.05
N ALA A 433 10.62 4.67 3.66
CA ALA A 433 10.69 5.05 2.24
C ALA A 433 11.89 4.39 1.53
N GLY A 434 13.06 4.36 2.19
CA GLY A 434 14.25 3.69 1.69
C GLY A 434 14.09 2.18 1.53
N LEU A 435 13.28 1.54 2.37
CA LEU A 435 12.93 0.12 2.20
C LEU A 435 12.16 -0.12 0.89
N TYR A 436 11.12 0.67 0.62
CA TYR A 436 10.38 0.58 -0.64
C TYR A 436 11.21 0.99 -1.86
N ASP A 437 12.21 1.84 -1.68
CA ASP A 437 13.18 2.17 -2.73
C ASP A 437 14.04 0.95 -3.11
N ARG A 438 14.55 0.21 -2.13
CA ARG A 438 15.41 -0.96 -2.36
C ARG A 438 14.67 -2.18 -2.92
N TYR A 439 13.41 -2.37 -2.56
CA TYR A 439 12.62 -3.55 -2.94
C TYR A 439 11.56 -3.26 -4.02
N SER A 440 11.75 -2.16 -4.76
CA SER A 440 10.96 -1.84 -5.96
C SER A 440 11.86 -1.64 -7.17
N LEU A 441 11.47 -2.20 -8.31
CA LEU A 441 12.14 -1.98 -9.59
C LEU A 441 11.53 -0.79 -10.34
N GLU A 442 12.29 -0.23 -11.28
CA GLU A 442 11.79 0.77 -12.24
C GLU A 442 10.64 0.24 -13.12
N SER A 443 10.52 -1.08 -13.27
CA SER A 443 9.38 -1.75 -13.91
C SER A 443 8.08 -1.63 -13.11
N GLY A 444 8.12 -1.10 -11.88
CA GLY A 444 6.98 -1.01 -10.97
C GLY A 444 6.82 -2.24 -10.06
N GLU A 445 7.48 -3.35 -10.39
CA GLU A 445 7.48 -4.58 -9.57
C GLU A 445 7.95 -4.28 -8.15
N THR A 446 7.24 -4.81 -7.17
CA THR A 446 7.56 -4.71 -5.75
C THR A 446 7.71 -6.11 -5.17
N TYR A 447 8.77 -6.32 -4.40
CA TYR A 447 9.21 -7.62 -3.93
C TYR A 447 9.17 -7.72 -2.42
N TYR A 448 8.90 -8.91 -1.89
CA TYR A 448 9.06 -9.11 -0.46
C TYR A 448 10.53 -8.94 -0.06
N ALA A 449 10.79 -8.21 1.03
CA ALA A 449 12.10 -8.21 1.66
C ALA A 449 12.25 -9.46 2.54
N ASP A 450 12.35 -10.63 1.91
CA ASP A 450 12.56 -11.92 2.57
C ASP A 450 13.98 -12.03 3.14
N ARG A 451 14.14 -12.83 4.20
CA ARG A 451 15.44 -13.10 4.82
C ARG A 451 16.32 -13.79 3.77
N ASP A 452 17.52 -13.25 3.56
CA ASP A 452 18.63 -13.93 2.88
C ASP A 452 18.65 -13.98 1.33
N SER A 453 17.99 -13.07 0.62
CA SER A 453 17.98 -13.21 -0.85
C SER A 453 19.27 -12.74 -1.55
N GLY A 454 20.12 -11.91 -0.93
CA GLY A 454 21.34 -11.31 -1.52
C GLY A 454 21.14 -10.54 -2.85
N SER A 455 19.93 -10.60 -3.42
CA SER A 455 19.50 -10.19 -4.73
C SER A 455 17.97 -10.19 -4.75
N ILE A 456 17.38 -9.16 -5.35
CA ILE A 456 15.93 -9.06 -5.53
C ILE A 456 15.37 -10.21 -6.40
N ALA A 457 16.21 -10.83 -7.23
CA ALA A 457 15.81 -11.91 -8.14
C ALA A 457 15.36 -13.21 -7.42
N GLY A 458 15.80 -13.43 -6.18
CA GLY A 458 15.42 -14.60 -5.38
C GLY A 458 14.22 -14.38 -4.45
N THR A 459 13.67 -13.16 -4.40
CA THR A 459 12.58 -12.82 -3.48
C THR A 459 11.21 -13.10 -4.07
N ARG A 460 10.24 -13.43 -3.21
CA ARG A 460 8.84 -13.60 -3.64
C ARG A 460 8.31 -12.28 -4.20
N LYS A 461 7.48 -12.38 -5.24
CA LYS A 461 6.81 -11.24 -5.88
C LYS A 461 5.38 -11.57 -6.21
N GLY A 462 4.56 -10.54 -6.41
CA GLY A 462 3.27 -10.72 -7.06
C GLY A 462 2.44 -9.46 -7.13
N ILE A 463 1.32 -9.54 -7.85
CA ILE A 463 0.49 -8.37 -8.14
C ILE A 463 -0.05 -7.69 -6.87
N GLY A 464 -0.33 -8.46 -5.81
CA GLY A 464 -0.67 -7.90 -4.51
C GLY A 464 0.43 -7.03 -3.91
N MET A 465 1.70 -7.42 -4.05
CA MET A 465 2.82 -6.60 -3.60
C MET A 465 3.04 -5.36 -4.47
N VAL A 466 2.74 -5.42 -5.77
CA VAL A 466 2.72 -4.21 -6.61
C VAL A 466 1.71 -3.20 -6.06
N GLY A 467 0.53 -3.65 -5.61
CA GLY A 467 -0.46 -2.80 -4.95
C GLY A 467 0.05 -2.20 -3.63
N VAL A 468 0.70 -3.00 -2.79
CA VAL A 468 1.30 -2.53 -1.53
C VAL A 468 2.40 -1.50 -1.80
N GLY A 469 3.30 -1.79 -2.73
CA GLY A 469 4.37 -0.89 -3.14
C GLY A 469 3.85 0.42 -3.70
N LEU A 470 2.86 0.37 -4.60
CA LEU A 470 2.20 1.58 -5.11
C LEU A 470 1.63 2.42 -3.97
N THR A 471 0.81 1.83 -3.09
CA THR A 471 0.21 2.56 -1.96
C THR A 471 1.27 3.17 -1.06
N ALA A 472 2.25 2.39 -0.63
CA ALA A 472 3.26 2.85 0.31
C ALA A 472 4.13 3.96 -0.30
N ARG A 473 4.60 3.81 -1.55
CA ARG A 473 5.39 4.83 -2.24
C ARG A 473 4.61 6.13 -2.41
N VAL A 474 3.33 6.02 -2.78
CA VAL A 474 2.43 7.17 -2.93
C VAL A 474 2.18 7.87 -1.59
N VAL A 475 2.03 7.12 -0.49
CA VAL A 475 1.85 7.67 0.87
C VAL A 475 3.14 8.29 1.42
N LEU A 476 4.29 7.66 1.17
CA LEU A 476 5.57 8.04 1.77
C LEU A 476 6.23 9.20 1.03
N ASP A 477 6.24 9.16 -0.31
CA ASP A 477 6.88 10.15 -1.19
C ASP A 477 6.49 9.94 -2.67
N ALA A 478 5.31 10.41 -3.07
CA ALA A 478 4.79 10.18 -4.43
C ALA A 478 5.70 10.75 -5.54
N GLU A 479 6.36 11.88 -5.29
CA GLU A 479 7.25 12.56 -6.25
C GLU A 479 8.54 11.74 -6.46
N ARG A 480 9.19 11.31 -5.38
CA ARG A 480 10.39 10.46 -5.47
C ARG A 480 10.15 9.18 -6.26
N PHE A 481 8.94 8.62 -6.19
CA PHE A 481 8.61 7.34 -6.80
C PHE A 481 7.76 7.44 -8.08
N GLU A 482 7.62 8.63 -8.67
CA GLU A 482 6.72 8.90 -9.81
C GLU A 482 6.84 7.85 -10.92
N THR A 483 8.04 7.59 -11.43
CA THR A 483 8.30 6.61 -12.50
C THR A 483 7.81 5.21 -12.13
N ARG A 484 8.11 4.75 -10.92
CA ARG A 484 7.73 3.41 -10.44
C ARG A 484 6.23 3.31 -10.15
N ASN A 485 5.61 4.40 -9.74
CA ASN A 485 4.17 4.48 -9.50
C ASN A 485 3.40 4.34 -10.80
N PHE A 486 3.78 5.07 -11.86
CA PHE A 486 3.17 4.90 -13.18
C PHE A 486 3.44 3.52 -13.80
N ALA A 487 4.59 2.92 -13.52
CA ALA A 487 4.88 1.56 -13.96
C ALA A 487 3.99 0.53 -13.24
N ALA A 488 3.84 0.65 -11.92
CA ALA A 488 2.95 -0.20 -11.13
C ALA A 488 1.47 -0.04 -11.52
N GLU A 489 1.02 1.19 -11.82
CA GLU A 489 -0.31 1.44 -12.37
C GLU A 489 -0.58 0.61 -13.62
N ARG A 490 0.35 0.62 -14.60
CA ARG A 490 0.19 -0.17 -15.83
C ARG A 490 0.07 -1.66 -15.54
N MET A 491 0.92 -2.19 -14.66
CA MET A 491 0.87 -3.61 -14.26
C MET A 491 -0.47 -3.97 -13.59
N LEU A 492 -0.99 -3.09 -12.73
CA LEU A 492 -2.29 -3.27 -12.08
C LEU A 492 -3.44 -3.20 -13.08
N LEU A 493 -3.37 -2.35 -14.11
CA LEU A 493 -4.38 -2.26 -15.17
C LEU A 493 -4.38 -3.45 -16.15
N GLU A 494 -3.27 -4.18 -16.24
CA GLU A 494 -3.17 -5.46 -16.95
C GLU A 494 -3.72 -6.63 -16.10
N ASN A 495 -3.75 -6.44 -14.78
CA ASN A 495 -4.17 -7.43 -13.79
C ASN A 495 -5.31 -6.90 -12.90
N THR A 496 -6.33 -6.29 -13.52
CA THR A 496 -7.48 -5.73 -12.80
C THR A 496 -8.19 -6.80 -11.98
N PRO A 497 -8.91 -6.41 -10.89
CA PRO A 497 -9.66 -7.34 -10.05
C PRO A 497 -10.55 -8.29 -10.85
N ASP A 498 -10.36 -9.58 -10.59
CA ASP A 498 -11.03 -10.68 -11.24
C ASP A 498 -11.21 -11.84 -10.25
N TRP A 499 -12.47 -12.15 -9.90
CA TRP A 499 -12.80 -13.13 -8.87
C TRP A 499 -12.36 -14.54 -9.23
N GLU A 500 -12.34 -14.89 -10.52
CA GLU A 500 -11.94 -16.23 -10.97
C GLU A 500 -10.44 -16.49 -10.77
N ARG A 501 -9.63 -15.41 -10.71
CA ARG A 501 -8.17 -15.47 -10.57
C ARG A 501 -7.69 -15.63 -9.13
N PHE A 502 -8.60 -15.81 -8.19
CA PHE A 502 -8.25 -16.20 -6.83
C PHE A 502 -7.63 -17.63 -6.75
N SER A 503 -7.70 -18.40 -7.83
CA SER A 503 -7.33 -19.83 -7.86
C SER A 503 -5.87 -20.12 -8.31
N ASP A 504 -4.99 -20.37 -7.32
CA ASP A 504 -4.07 -21.53 -7.23
C ASP A 504 -3.20 -21.38 -5.95
N PRO A 505 -3.49 -22.10 -4.85
CA PRO A 505 -2.70 -22.09 -3.61
C PRO A 505 -1.48 -23.01 -3.61
N SER A 506 -1.09 -23.65 -4.72
CA SER A 506 -0.03 -24.65 -4.64
C SER A 506 1.24 -24.04 -4.02
N PRO A 507 1.82 -24.66 -2.97
CA PRO A 507 3.11 -24.24 -2.41
C PRO A 507 4.23 -24.18 -3.46
N ASP A 508 4.01 -24.85 -4.61
CA ASP A 508 4.93 -24.95 -5.73
C ASP A 508 4.54 -24.06 -6.91
N SER A 509 3.49 -23.24 -6.80
CA SER A 509 3.03 -22.43 -7.92
C SER A 509 3.95 -21.23 -8.14
N SER A 510 4.79 -21.35 -9.15
CA SER A 510 5.69 -20.32 -9.66
C SER A 510 4.97 -19.15 -10.35
N ASN A 511 3.64 -19.02 -10.24
CA ASN A 511 2.87 -17.97 -10.89
C ASN A 511 2.72 -16.75 -9.97
N PRO A 512 3.43 -15.64 -10.19
CA PRO A 512 3.41 -14.46 -9.32
C PRO A 512 2.08 -13.66 -9.37
N ASN A 513 1.08 -14.08 -10.15
CA ASN A 513 -0.10 -13.27 -10.45
C ASN A 513 -1.35 -13.63 -9.61
N TYR A 514 -1.19 -14.00 -8.34
CA TYR A 514 -2.33 -14.25 -7.45
C TYR A 514 -3.06 -12.97 -7.08
N THR A 515 -4.35 -12.91 -7.39
CA THR A 515 -5.24 -11.92 -6.80
C THR A 515 -5.55 -12.31 -5.35
N THR A 516 -5.61 -11.34 -4.45
CA THR A 516 -6.03 -11.53 -3.06
C THR A 516 -6.87 -10.34 -2.64
N PHE A 517 -7.75 -10.49 -1.65
CA PHE A 517 -8.47 -9.33 -1.10
C PHE A 517 -7.50 -8.27 -0.58
N TYR A 518 -6.39 -8.72 0.01
CA TYR A 518 -5.29 -7.87 0.45
C TYR A 518 -4.71 -7.03 -0.70
N GLY A 519 -4.35 -7.70 -1.80
CA GLY A 519 -3.83 -7.05 -2.99
C GLY A 519 -4.85 -6.12 -3.66
N TRP A 520 -6.14 -6.48 -3.64
CA TRP A 520 -7.20 -5.61 -4.15
C TRP A 520 -7.35 -4.35 -3.31
N TYR A 521 -7.31 -4.45 -1.99
CA TYR A 521 -7.41 -3.28 -1.12
C TYR A 521 -6.24 -2.32 -1.35
N TYR A 522 -5.00 -2.80 -1.28
CA TYR A 522 -3.83 -1.96 -1.54
C TYR A 522 -3.77 -1.48 -2.99
N GLY A 523 -4.07 -2.32 -3.98
CA GLY A 523 -4.14 -1.90 -5.37
C GLY A 523 -5.17 -0.78 -5.58
N THR A 524 -6.35 -0.91 -4.98
CA THR A 524 -7.41 0.10 -5.06
C THR A 524 -7.00 1.39 -4.37
N LEU A 525 -6.47 1.32 -3.15
CA LEU A 525 -6.04 2.49 -2.42
C LEU A 525 -4.89 3.22 -3.14
N GLY A 526 -3.90 2.49 -3.63
CA GLY A 526 -2.79 3.04 -4.41
C GLY A 526 -3.24 3.69 -5.71
N MET A 527 -4.12 3.03 -6.48
CA MET A 527 -4.70 3.57 -7.71
C MET A 527 -5.52 4.83 -7.43
N PHE A 528 -6.30 4.83 -6.34
CA PHE A 528 -7.09 5.98 -5.92
C PHE A 528 -6.20 7.17 -5.56
N LEU A 529 -5.20 6.96 -4.70
CA LEU A 529 -4.31 8.03 -4.23
C LEU A 529 -3.42 8.59 -5.35
N LEU A 530 -2.94 7.73 -6.26
CA LEU A 530 -2.14 8.14 -7.41
C LEU A 530 -2.93 9.04 -8.38
N ASN A 531 -4.19 8.73 -8.61
CA ASN A 531 -5.01 9.35 -9.66
C ASN A 531 -6.05 10.35 -9.14
N ASP A 532 -6.00 10.71 -7.85
CA ASP A 532 -7.05 11.53 -7.22
C ASP A 532 -8.46 10.95 -7.42
N GLY A 533 -8.57 9.62 -7.46
CA GLY A 533 -9.81 8.90 -7.72
C GLY A 533 -10.52 9.32 -9.02
N ARG A 534 -9.76 9.67 -10.06
CA ARG A 534 -10.27 10.19 -11.34
C ARG A 534 -9.50 9.64 -12.54
N GLY A 535 -10.08 9.78 -13.72
CA GLY A 535 -9.41 9.52 -14.99
C GLY A 535 -9.42 8.05 -15.43
N PRO A 536 -8.93 7.76 -16.65
CA PRO A 536 -9.19 6.48 -17.31
C PRO A 536 -8.62 5.26 -16.58
N ALA A 537 -7.47 5.42 -15.92
CA ALA A 537 -6.84 4.36 -15.14
C ALA A 537 -7.71 3.98 -13.93
N TRP A 538 -8.10 4.97 -13.14
CA TRP A 538 -9.01 4.79 -12.02
C TRP A 538 -10.36 4.21 -12.47
N ASP A 539 -10.99 4.79 -13.50
CA ASP A 539 -12.29 4.35 -13.98
C ASP A 539 -12.29 2.89 -14.41
N LYS A 540 -11.22 2.45 -15.11
CA LYS A 540 -11.05 1.05 -15.52
C LYS A 540 -10.88 0.13 -14.31
N TRP A 541 -10.01 0.49 -13.36
CA TRP A 541 -9.80 -0.31 -12.15
C TRP A 541 -11.07 -0.40 -11.30
N ASN A 542 -11.67 0.75 -10.98
CA ASN A 542 -12.85 0.86 -10.13
C ASN A 542 -14.06 0.12 -10.73
N LYS A 543 -14.27 0.21 -12.04
CA LYS A 543 -15.32 -0.54 -12.74
C LYS A 543 -15.12 -2.05 -12.59
N ALA A 544 -13.89 -2.55 -12.76
CA ALA A 544 -13.60 -3.97 -12.59
C ALA A 544 -13.83 -4.42 -11.14
N LEU A 545 -13.28 -3.68 -10.17
CA LEU A 545 -13.41 -3.96 -8.75
C LEU A 545 -14.88 -4.02 -8.29
N LYS A 546 -15.67 -2.98 -8.59
CA LYS A 546 -17.08 -2.91 -8.20
C LYS A 546 -17.86 -4.10 -8.73
N LYS A 547 -17.65 -4.46 -10.00
CA LYS A 547 -18.30 -5.64 -10.58
C LYS A 547 -18.00 -6.89 -9.75
N GLN A 548 -16.74 -7.16 -9.43
CA GLN A 548 -16.37 -8.35 -8.67
C GLN A 548 -16.95 -8.36 -7.26
N LEU A 549 -16.91 -7.22 -6.55
CA LEU A 549 -17.42 -7.16 -5.18
C LEU A 549 -18.94 -7.23 -5.12
N LEU A 550 -19.66 -6.51 -5.98
CA LEU A 550 -21.12 -6.51 -5.98
C LEU A 550 -21.70 -7.85 -6.42
N ASP A 551 -21.11 -8.51 -7.41
CA ASP A 551 -21.60 -9.79 -7.92
C ASP A 551 -21.38 -10.96 -6.93
N ASN A 552 -20.39 -10.84 -6.04
CA ASN A 552 -19.97 -11.93 -5.14
C ASN A 552 -20.29 -11.67 -3.65
N GLN A 553 -20.96 -10.57 -3.33
CA GLN A 553 -21.45 -10.36 -1.95
C GLN A 553 -22.56 -11.38 -1.63
N GLN A 554 -22.47 -12.00 -0.46
CA GLN A 554 -23.51 -12.89 0.01
C GLN A 554 -24.75 -12.09 0.41
N LEU A 555 -25.89 -12.32 -0.24
CA LEU A 555 -27.12 -11.54 0.01
C LEU A 555 -28.17 -12.27 0.88
N ARG A 556 -27.88 -13.49 1.33
CA ARG A 556 -28.84 -14.36 2.04
C ARG A 556 -28.20 -15.14 3.18
N GLY A 557 -29.05 -15.65 4.06
CA GLY A 557 -28.66 -16.53 5.17
C GLY A 557 -27.84 -15.83 6.26
N ASN A 558 -27.17 -16.63 7.10
CA ASN A 558 -26.37 -16.10 8.23
C ASN A 558 -25.12 -15.32 7.80
N ARG A 559 -24.76 -15.42 6.52
CA ARG A 559 -23.62 -14.76 5.89
C ARG A 559 -24.01 -13.55 5.05
N LYS A 560 -25.27 -13.11 5.11
CA LYS A 560 -25.73 -11.90 4.41
C LYS A 560 -24.82 -10.71 4.77
N GLY A 561 -24.27 -10.06 3.74
CA GLY A 561 -23.34 -8.93 3.82
C GLY A 561 -21.87 -9.30 3.67
N SER A 562 -21.49 -10.56 3.89
CA SER A 562 -20.10 -11.02 3.80
C SER A 562 -19.62 -11.28 2.37
N TRP A 563 -18.30 -11.39 2.22
CA TRP A 563 -17.66 -12.00 1.06
C TRP A 563 -17.01 -13.32 1.47
N GLU A 564 -17.14 -14.35 0.63
CA GLU A 564 -16.44 -15.61 0.86
C GLU A 564 -14.92 -15.39 0.75
N ALA A 565 -14.20 -15.96 1.71
CA ALA A 565 -12.73 -15.94 1.77
C ALA A 565 -12.11 -16.85 0.68
N ALA A 566 -12.38 -16.50 -0.58
CA ALA A 566 -12.07 -17.31 -1.76
C ALA A 566 -10.61 -17.18 -2.24
N ASP A 567 -9.85 -16.20 -1.76
CA ASP A 567 -8.43 -16.09 -2.10
C ASP A 567 -7.61 -17.26 -1.55
N SER A 568 -6.57 -17.66 -2.28
CA SER A 568 -5.76 -18.84 -1.96
C SER A 568 -4.77 -18.63 -0.82
N TRP A 569 -4.58 -17.40 -0.34
CA TRP A 569 -3.46 -17.05 0.52
C TRP A 569 -3.87 -16.89 1.99
N ILE A 570 -4.59 -15.82 2.32
CA ILE A 570 -4.99 -15.50 3.70
C ILE A 570 -6.44 -15.91 3.96
N GLY A 571 -7.26 -15.99 2.91
CA GLY A 571 -8.63 -16.46 2.99
C GLY A 571 -8.81 -17.76 3.79
N PRO A 572 -7.99 -18.81 3.57
CA PRO A 572 -8.09 -20.06 4.30
C PRO A 572 -7.67 -19.96 5.77
N ILE A 573 -7.01 -18.87 6.19
CA ILE A 573 -6.48 -18.67 7.55
C ILE A 573 -7.34 -17.70 8.37
N MET A 574 -7.93 -16.70 7.73
CA MET A 574 -8.64 -15.60 8.40
C MET A 574 -10.15 -15.58 8.13
N GLY A 575 -10.62 -16.40 7.20
CA GLY A 575 -12.03 -16.54 6.88
C GLY A 575 -12.69 -15.25 6.40
N ASP A 576 -14.02 -15.23 6.48
CA ASP A 576 -14.87 -14.21 5.88
C ASP A 576 -14.73 -12.84 6.53
N PHE A 577 -14.25 -12.76 7.77
CA PHE A 577 -14.00 -11.47 8.43
C PHE A 577 -12.93 -10.67 7.69
N TYR A 578 -11.84 -11.33 7.29
CA TYR A 578 -10.78 -10.71 6.51
C TYR A 578 -11.26 -10.28 5.12
N SER A 579 -11.92 -11.18 4.36
CA SER A 579 -12.41 -10.85 3.01
C SER A 579 -13.49 -9.78 3.05
N THR A 580 -14.39 -9.82 4.04
CA THR A 580 -15.46 -8.82 4.20
C THR A 580 -14.88 -7.47 4.58
N ALA A 581 -14.01 -7.39 5.58
CA ALA A 581 -13.41 -6.12 5.99
C ALA A 581 -12.65 -5.45 4.83
N LEU A 582 -11.83 -6.20 4.09
CA LEU A 582 -11.10 -5.65 2.95
C LEU A 582 -12.00 -5.30 1.76
N SER A 583 -13.06 -6.07 1.51
CA SER A 583 -14.03 -5.76 0.46
C SER A 583 -14.81 -4.48 0.76
N VAL A 584 -15.21 -4.29 2.02
CA VAL A 584 -15.86 -3.05 2.46
C VAL A 584 -14.89 -1.88 2.35
N LEU A 585 -13.64 -2.02 2.83
CA LEU A 585 -12.62 -0.98 2.70
C LEU A 585 -12.33 -0.61 1.23
N CYS A 586 -12.38 -1.58 0.30
CA CYS A 586 -12.27 -1.32 -1.14
C CYS A 586 -13.39 -0.40 -1.65
N LEU A 587 -14.62 -0.56 -1.16
CA LEU A 587 -15.77 0.23 -1.56
C LEU A 587 -15.86 1.58 -0.82
N GLU A 588 -15.08 1.76 0.25
CA GLU A 588 -15.03 2.98 1.06
C GLU A 588 -13.91 3.95 0.65
N VAL A 589 -12.98 3.52 -0.21
CA VAL A 589 -11.84 4.34 -0.67
C VAL A 589 -12.25 5.72 -1.18
N TYR A 590 -13.44 5.84 -1.77
CA TYR A 590 -13.98 7.09 -2.31
C TYR A 590 -14.03 8.22 -1.27
N TYR A 591 -14.18 7.90 0.01
CA TYR A 591 -14.37 8.87 1.08
C TYR A 591 -13.48 8.66 2.30
N ARG A 592 -12.66 7.61 2.30
CA ARG A 592 -11.84 7.25 3.46
C ARG A 592 -10.62 8.15 3.65
N TYR A 593 -9.99 8.58 2.55
CA TYR A 593 -8.77 9.38 2.55
C TYR A 593 -8.89 10.55 1.56
N ASN A 594 -8.32 11.70 1.93
CA ASN A 594 -8.07 12.77 0.97
C ASN A 594 -6.94 12.35 0.02
N THR A 595 -7.04 12.79 -1.23
CA THR A 595 -6.08 12.53 -2.28
C THR A 595 -4.89 13.49 -2.19
N ILE A 596 -3.75 13.12 -2.75
CA ILE A 596 -2.47 13.84 -2.57
C ILE A 596 -2.52 15.26 -3.15
N HIS A 597 -3.31 15.48 -4.20
CA HIS A 597 -3.50 16.79 -4.82
C HIS A 597 -4.41 17.72 -4.01
N ARG A 598 -5.09 17.21 -3.00
CA ARG A 598 -5.81 17.99 -1.97
C ARG A 598 -5.08 17.80 -0.64
N PRO A 599 -3.95 18.49 -0.42
CA PRO A 599 -3.19 18.32 0.82
C PRO A 599 -4.07 18.64 2.02
N ASP A 600 -3.84 17.92 3.13
CA ASP A 600 -4.51 18.11 4.41
C ASP A 600 -4.41 19.57 4.93
N SER A 601 -3.51 20.37 4.35
CA SER A 601 -3.23 21.78 4.65
C SER A 601 -4.23 22.81 4.12
N GLU A 602 -5.26 22.46 3.35
CA GLU A 602 -6.34 23.42 2.98
C GLU A 602 -7.26 23.80 4.15
N THR A 603 -6.97 23.31 5.37
CA THR A 603 -7.66 23.72 6.59
C THR A 603 -6.92 24.84 7.32
N THR A 604 -7.05 26.07 6.82
CA THR A 604 -6.86 27.25 7.67
C THR A 604 -7.95 27.24 8.73
N VAL A 605 -7.57 26.98 9.99
CA VAL A 605 -8.42 27.31 11.14
C VAL A 605 -8.59 28.84 11.15
N VAL A 606 -9.69 29.33 10.59
CA VAL A 606 -10.12 30.71 10.81
C VAL A 606 -10.63 30.78 12.24
N ARG A 607 -9.78 31.27 13.16
CA ARG A 607 -10.22 31.63 14.51
C ARG A 607 -11.27 32.74 14.40
N PRO A 608 -12.42 32.67 15.09
CA PRO A 608 -13.34 33.79 15.13
C PRO A 608 -12.68 34.97 15.85
N ARG A 609 -12.70 36.13 15.21
CA ARG A 609 -12.25 37.41 15.78
C ARG A 609 -13.10 37.70 17.04
N ARG A 610 -12.50 37.63 18.23
CA ARG A 610 -13.15 38.15 19.44
C ARG A 610 -13.29 39.67 19.30
N GLN A 611 -14.46 40.20 19.64
CA GLN A 611 -14.66 41.65 19.78
C GLN A 611 -13.75 42.20 20.89
N PRO A 612 -13.15 43.39 20.73
CA PRO A 612 -12.28 43.96 21.75
C PRO A 612 -13.11 44.38 22.96
N ARG A 613 -12.67 43.99 24.15
CA ARG A 613 -13.16 44.52 25.43
C ARG A 613 -12.25 45.69 25.82
N GLU A 614 -12.82 46.86 26.08
CA GLU A 614 -12.09 48.04 26.55
C GLU A 614 -11.39 47.75 27.88
N VAL A 615 -10.07 48.02 27.93
CA VAL A 615 -9.24 48.01 29.14
C VAL A 615 -8.29 49.23 29.08
N PRO A 616 -8.03 49.92 30.21
CA PRO A 616 -7.53 51.28 30.21
C PRO A 616 -6.07 51.41 29.79
N GLU A 617 -5.77 52.59 29.25
CA GLU A 617 -4.49 53.07 28.73
C GLU A 617 -3.30 52.78 29.67
N VAL A 618 -2.50 51.78 29.29
CA VAL A 618 -1.15 51.59 29.80
C VAL A 618 -0.21 52.10 28.72
N LYS A 619 0.58 53.12 29.05
CA LYS A 619 1.62 53.69 28.17
C LYS A 619 2.47 52.57 27.59
N GLU A 620 2.48 52.47 26.27
CA GLU A 620 3.37 51.58 25.53
C GLU A 620 4.82 51.85 25.96
N PRO A 621 5.60 50.82 26.33
CA PRO A 621 7.04 50.95 26.25
C PRO A 621 7.38 51.02 24.76
N GLU A 622 8.20 52.01 24.39
CA GLU A 622 8.80 52.09 23.06
C GLU A 622 9.37 50.72 22.64
N PRO A 623 9.24 50.33 21.36
CA PRO A 623 9.68 49.02 20.93
C PRO A 623 11.20 48.95 21.02
N GLU A 624 11.71 48.17 21.97
CA GLU A 624 13.04 47.60 21.85
C GLU A 624 13.05 46.71 20.60
N HIS A 625 13.68 47.19 19.53
CA HIS A 625 14.07 46.39 18.38
C HIS A 625 15.10 45.33 18.81
N PRO A 626 14.86 44.01 18.61
CA PRO A 626 15.92 43.13 18.19
C PRO A 626 15.96 43.17 16.65
N ALA A 627 17.04 43.74 16.13
CA ALA A 627 17.31 43.82 14.70
C ALA A 627 17.41 42.43 14.05
N ASN A 628 16.57 42.21 13.04
CA ASN A 628 16.82 41.42 11.83
C ASN A 628 17.48 40.03 11.94
N GLY A 629 16.76 39.05 12.46
CA GLY A 629 17.17 37.65 12.36
C GLY A 629 15.99 36.70 12.37
N ILE A 630 15.76 35.95 11.29
CA ILE A 630 14.97 34.70 11.36
C ILE A 630 15.96 33.54 11.47
N VAL A 631 15.83 32.72 12.51
CA VAL A 631 16.63 31.50 12.67
C VAL A 631 15.96 30.33 11.93
N ILE A 632 16.62 29.78 10.91
CA ILE A 632 16.19 28.58 10.19
C ILE A 632 17.31 27.54 10.24
N ASN A 633 17.04 26.35 10.76
CA ASN A 633 18.04 25.28 10.94
C ASN A 633 19.29 25.71 11.73
N GLY A 634 19.13 26.64 12.68
CA GLY A 634 20.24 27.17 13.49
C GLY A 634 21.05 28.29 12.84
N GLU A 635 20.68 28.76 11.65
CA GLU A 635 21.32 29.88 10.96
C GLU A 635 20.44 31.14 11.03
N GLU A 636 21.00 32.25 11.49
CA GLU A 636 20.31 33.54 11.60
C GLU A 636 20.37 34.32 10.28
N LEU A 637 19.20 34.64 9.73
CA LEU A 637 19.06 35.37 8.47
C LEU A 637 18.59 36.81 8.69
N ASP A 638 19.46 37.76 8.40
CA ASP A 638 19.16 39.20 8.32
C ASP A 638 18.35 39.55 7.06
N LEU A 639 17.04 39.76 7.21
CA LEU A 639 16.12 40.00 6.10
C LEU A 639 16.19 41.39 5.46
N ASP A 640 17.00 42.31 5.99
CA ASP A 640 17.25 43.58 5.29
C ASP A 640 18.15 43.38 4.07
N LYS A 641 18.93 42.28 4.06
CA LYS A 641 19.78 41.90 2.93
C LYS A 641 18.98 41.09 1.91
N ALA A 642 18.93 41.56 0.66
CA ALA A 642 18.29 40.87 -0.45
C ALA A 642 18.75 39.40 -0.61
N GLY A 643 20.05 39.12 -0.45
CA GLY A 643 20.57 37.75 -0.52
C GLY A 643 20.02 36.81 0.55
N HIS A 644 19.76 37.33 1.75
CA HIS A 644 19.14 36.59 2.84
C HIS A 644 17.63 36.45 2.63
N ARG A 645 16.94 37.45 2.07
CA ARG A 645 15.54 37.30 1.63
C ARG A 645 15.41 36.20 0.57
N SER A 646 16.27 36.18 -0.45
CA SER A 646 16.28 35.10 -1.46
C SER A 646 16.61 33.73 -0.85
N LYS A 647 17.54 33.67 0.11
CA LYS A 647 17.84 32.42 0.85
C LYS A 647 16.64 31.98 1.68
N TYR A 648 15.99 32.92 2.36
CA TYR A 648 14.76 32.69 3.13
C TYR A 648 13.65 32.14 2.23
N LEU A 649 13.39 32.73 1.05
CA LEU A 649 12.37 32.24 0.13
C LEU A 649 12.65 30.82 -0.36
N ARG A 650 13.90 30.49 -0.70
CA ARG A 650 14.29 29.13 -1.08
C ARG A 650 14.10 28.12 0.05
N LEU A 651 14.55 28.47 1.26
CA LEU A 651 14.38 27.62 2.44
C LEU A 651 12.90 27.45 2.79
N LEU A 652 12.13 28.52 2.71
CA LEU A 652 10.69 28.52 2.96
C LEU A 652 9.94 27.66 1.93
N ALA A 653 10.27 27.78 0.65
CA ALA A 653 9.69 26.96 -0.42
C ALA A 653 10.10 25.48 -0.31
N ARG A 654 11.31 25.20 0.20
CA ARG A 654 11.79 23.84 0.49
C ARG A 654 11.08 23.22 1.69
N ASP A 655 10.88 23.99 2.75
CA ASP A 655 10.30 23.54 4.02
C ASP A 655 8.77 23.42 3.95
N LYS A 656 8.10 24.41 3.35
CA LYS A 656 6.63 24.53 3.36
C LYS A 656 5.96 24.14 2.05
N GLY A 657 6.70 23.88 0.98
CA GLY A 657 6.13 23.57 -0.34
C GLY A 657 5.13 24.65 -0.79
N MET A 658 3.94 24.24 -1.22
CA MET A 658 2.83 25.14 -1.58
C MET A 658 2.41 26.09 -0.45
N GLY A 659 2.66 25.75 0.81
CA GLY A 659 2.43 26.64 1.97
C GLY A 659 3.32 27.88 1.99
N ALA A 660 4.38 27.93 1.17
CA ALA A 660 5.20 29.12 0.97
C ALA A 660 4.56 30.13 0.00
N LEU A 661 3.55 29.71 -0.79
CA LEU A 661 3.00 30.51 -1.89
C LEU A 661 2.55 31.92 -1.49
N PRO A 662 1.85 32.17 -0.36
CA PRO A 662 1.48 33.53 0.04
C PRO A 662 2.69 34.45 0.26
N VAL A 663 3.78 33.89 0.79
CA VAL A 663 5.02 34.64 1.02
C VAL A 663 5.76 34.85 -0.29
N LEU A 664 5.83 33.86 -1.18
CA LEU A 664 6.43 34.01 -2.51
C LEU A 664 5.67 35.06 -3.34
N LEU A 665 4.32 35.03 -3.35
CA LEU A 665 3.48 36.01 -4.04
C LEU A 665 3.60 37.43 -3.49
N LYS A 666 3.90 37.58 -2.19
CA LYS A 666 4.22 38.89 -1.59
C LYS A 666 5.56 39.41 -2.10
N HIS A 667 6.56 38.54 -2.23
CA HIS A 667 7.91 38.94 -2.67
C HIS A 667 8.06 39.06 -4.19
N LEU A 668 6.99 38.85 -4.97
CA LEU A 668 6.92 39.31 -6.36
C LEU A 668 6.96 40.84 -6.48
N GLU A 669 6.67 41.55 -5.38
CA GLU A 669 6.70 43.01 -5.27
C GLU A 669 7.93 43.50 -4.49
N ASP A 670 8.93 42.64 -4.22
CA ASP A 670 10.16 43.04 -3.50
C ASP A 670 10.96 44.06 -4.32
N GLU A 671 11.59 45.03 -3.66
CA GLU A 671 12.44 46.04 -4.29
C GLU A 671 13.60 45.42 -5.11
N SER A 672 14.12 44.27 -4.69
CA SER A 672 15.25 43.60 -5.32
C SER A 672 14.80 42.64 -6.42
N ALA A 673 15.29 42.87 -7.65
CA ALA A 673 15.06 41.96 -8.77
C ALA A 673 15.52 40.51 -8.47
N SER A 674 16.60 40.35 -7.69
CA SER A 674 17.09 39.01 -7.30
C SER A 674 16.10 38.25 -6.41
N VAL A 675 15.36 38.96 -5.56
CA VAL A 675 14.34 38.39 -4.68
C VAL A 675 13.07 38.09 -5.47
N ARG A 676 12.65 39.00 -6.36
CA ARG A 676 11.52 38.77 -7.29
C ARG A 676 11.77 37.55 -8.18
N SER A 677 12.97 37.43 -8.75
CA SER A 677 13.36 36.27 -9.57
C SER A 677 13.35 34.98 -8.76
N THR A 678 13.86 35.01 -7.52
CA THR A 678 13.81 33.84 -6.62
C THR A 678 12.36 33.45 -6.32
N ALA A 679 11.48 34.41 -6.04
CA ALA A 679 10.07 34.14 -5.82
C ALA A 679 9.41 33.50 -7.05
N LEU A 680 9.66 34.03 -8.26
CA LEU A 680 9.16 33.48 -9.53
C LEU A 680 9.66 32.05 -9.77
N MET A 681 10.96 31.82 -9.61
CA MET A 681 11.58 30.49 -9.79
C MET A 681 10.98 29.46 -8.83
N GLU A 682 10.81 29.82 -7.55
CA GLU A 682 10.20 28.92 -6.57
C GLU A 682 8.71 28.69 -6.86
N ILE A 683 7.96 29.71 -7.29
CA ILE A 683 6.56 29.56 -7.74
C ILE A 683 6.48 28.59 -8.93
N GLY A 684 7.38 28.75 -9.92
CA GLY A 684 7.47 27.86 -11.08
C GLY A 684 7.86 26.43 -10.71
N ARG A 685 8.82 26.26 -9.80
CA ARG A 685 9.24 24.94 -9.28
C ARG A 685 8.11 24.24 -8.55
N LEU A 686 7.32 24.98 -7.77
CA LEU A 686 6.15 24.47 -7.06
C LEU A 686 4.95 24.20 -7.99
N LYS A 687 5.03 24.56 -9.28
CA LYS A 687 3.94 24.43 -10.27
C LYS A 687 2.63 25.04 -9.77
N ALA A 688 2.72 26.17 -9.07
CA ALA A 688 1.58 26.79 -8.38
C ALA A 688 0.62 27.49 -9.34
N LYS A 689 -0.30 26.74 -9.97
CA LYS A 689 -1.25 27.25 -10.98
C LYS A 689 -2.05 28.46 -10.51
N ASP A 690 -2.43 28.52 -9.23
CA ASP A 690 -3.17 29.66 -8.67
C ASP A 690 -2.38 30.99 -8.70
N ALA A 691 -1.06 30.92 -8.89
CA ALA A 691 -0.22 32.09 -9.09
C ALA A 691 -0.33 32.66 -10.52
N ALA A 692 -0.87 31.93 -11.47
CA ALA A 692 -0.90 32.29 -12.90
C ALA A 692 -1.42 33.71 -13.15
N PRO A 693 -2.56 34.17 -12.57
CA PRO A 693 -3.03 35.53 -12.79
C PRO A 693 -2.07 36.61 -12.27
N LYS A 694 -1.42 36.35 -11.12
CA LYS A 694 -0.51 37.32 -10.49
C LYS A 694 0.85 37.35 -11.19
N VAL A 695 1.36 36.20 -11.62
CA VAL A 695 2.58 36.10 -12.45
C VAL A 695 2.35 36.70 -13.84
N GLU A 696 1.20 36.42 -14.47
CA GLU A 696 0.84 36.97 -15.78
C GLU A 696 0.70 38.50 -15.73
N ALA A 697 0.18 39.05 -14.63
CA ALA A 697 0.09 40.50 -14.45
C ALA A 697 1.46 41.20 -14.50
N MET A 698 2.55 40.52 -14.13
CA MET A 698 3.92 41.06 -14.19
C MET A 698 4.43 41.25 -15.63
N LEU A 699 3.77 40.68 -16.65
CA LEU A 699 4.10 40.93 -18.06
C LEU A 699 3.72 42.35 -18.52
N LYS A 700 2.85 43.05 -17.78
CA LYS A 700 2.33 44.36 -18.17
C LYS A 700 3.32 45.50 -17.95
N ASP A 701 4.23 45.37 -16.98
CA ASP A 701 5.19 46.42 -16.62
C ASP A 701 6.49 45.78 -16.06
N PRO A 702 7.33 45.16 -16.91
CA PRO A 702 8.56 44.52 -16.43
C PRO A 702 9.65 45.56 -16.21
N ASP A 703 10.06 45.78 -14.96
CA ASP A 703 11.17 46.68 -14.60
C ASP A 703 12.53 46.28 -15.23
N ASP A 704 12.67 45.00 -15.61
CA ASP A 704 13.92 44.38 -16.04
C ASP A 704 13.64 43.25 -17.05
N GLN A 705 14.44 43.19 -18.13
CA GLN A 705 14.35 42.15 -19.16
C GLN A 705 14.57 40.74 -18.59
N GLN A 706 15.46 40.55 -17.62
CA GLN A 706 15.68 39.28 -16.94
C GLN A 706 14.45 38.83 -16.15
N ILE A 707 13.77 39.76 -15.49
CA ILE A 707 12.51 39.48 -14.79
C ILE A 707 11.43 39.09 -15.79
N LYS A 708 11.31 39.80 -16.92
CA LYS A 708 10.37 39.46 -17.99
C LYS A 708 10.56 38.04 -18.49
N LEU A 709 11.80 37.61 -18.75
CA LEU A 709 12.09 36.23 -19.18
C LEU A 709 11.78 35.21 -18.08
N THR A 710 12.08 35.55 -16.83
CA THR A 710 11.76 34.69 -15.67
C THR A 710 10.24 34.51 -15.53
N VAL A 711 9.45 35.57 -15.74
CA VAL A 711 7.99 35.52 -15.73
C VAL A 711 7.48 34.59 -16.82
N ILE A 712 7.98 34.71 -18.05
CA ILE A 712 7.59 33.85 -19.18
C ILE A 712 7.90 32.38 -18.89
N ASP A 713 9.11 32.08 -18.41
CA ASP A 713 9.52 30.72 -18.07
C ASP A 713 8.69 30.13 -16.91
N THR A 714 8.37 30.98 -15.93
CA THR A 714 7.51 30.62 -14.79
C THR A 714 6.11 30.27 -15.28
N LEU A 715 5.49 31.10 -16.13
CA LEU A 715 4.16 30.82 -16.72
C LEU A 715 4.12 29.48 -17.46
N GLY A 716 5.17 29.14 -18.22
CA GLY A 716 5.29 27.83 -18.86
C GLY A 716 5.42 26.68 -17.86
N SER A 717 6.12 26.91 -16.75
CA SER A 717 6.38 25.90 -15.71
C SER A 717 5.20 25.70 -14.75
N LEU A 718 4.31 26.68 -14.61
CA LEU A 718 3.06 26.56 -13.84
C LEU A 718 2.16 25.45 -14.39
N GLY A 719 2.15 25.22 -15.71
CA GLY A 719 1.30 24.22 -16.33
C GLY A 719 -0.19 24.60 -16.35
N ASP A 720 -0.54 25.86 -16.09
CA ASP A 720 -1.88 26.39 -16.31
C ASP A 720 -2.00 26.83 -17.77
N ARG A 721 -2.88 26.15 -18.52
CA ARG A 721 -3.10 26.47 -19.93
C ARG A 721 -3.83 27.79 -20.12
N SER A 722 -4.53 28.31 -19.11
CA SER A 722 -5.28 29.58 -19.21
C SER A 722 -4.42 30.77 -19.66
N VAL A 723 -3.11 30.72 -19.43
CA VAL A 723 -2.15 31.79 -19.77
C VAL A 723 -1.64 31.74 -21.22
N TYR A 724 -2.00 30.71 -21.99
CA TYR A 724 -1.56 30.56 -23.39
C TYR A 724 -1.84 31.81 -24.26
N PRO A 725 -2.96 32.56 -24.12
CA PRO A 725 -3.21 33.73 -24.95
C PRO A 725 -2.15 34.83 -24.76
N SER A 726 -1.65 35.01 -23.54
CA SER A 726 -0.58 35.98 -23.25
C SER A 726 0.75 35.55 -23.85
N LEU A 727 1.10 34.27 -23.73
CA LEU A 727 2.33 33.73 -24.33
C LEU A 727 2.29 33.78 -25.86
N VAL A 728 1.15 33.46 -26.48
CA VAL A 728 0.98 33.59 -27.94
C VAL A 728 1.14 35.04 -28.40
N ARG A 729 0.65 36.04 -27.65
CA ARG A 729 0.88 37.45 -28.00
C ARG A 729 2.36 37.80 -28.08
N LEU A 730 3.16 37.27 -27.15
CA LEU A 730 4.61 37.51 -27.04
C LEU A 730 5.42 36.94 -28.20
N LEU A 731 4.89 36.01 -28.99
CA LEU A 731 5.52 35.56 -30.24
C LEU A 731 5.64 36.67 -31.32
N SER A 732 5.08 37.86 -31.11
CA SER A 732 5.33 39.06 -31.94
C SER A 732 5.92 40.23 -31.17
N SER A 733 6.65 39.98 -30.09
CA SER A 733 7.29 41.03 -29.30
C SER A 733 8.36 41.84 -30.05
N GLY A 734 8.78 41.41 -31.25
CA GLY A 734 9.90 42.00 -32.01
C GLY A 734 11.29 41.73 -31.41
N ASP A 735 11.37 41.07 -30.26
CA ASP A 735 12.60 40.69 -29.55
C ASP A 735 12.75 39.16 -29.56
N ASP A 736 13.80 38.68 -30.23
CA ASP A 736 14.05 37.25 -30.46
C ASP A 736 14.13 36.47 -29.12
N ILE A 737 14.73 37.07 -28.09
CA ILE A 737 14.88 36.43 -26.77
C ILE A 737 13.50 36.22 -26.11
N THR A 738 12.62 37.22 -26.15
CA THR A 738 11.24 37.11 -25.66
C THR A 738 10.44 36.09 -26.49
N GLN A 739 10.66 36.03 -27.81
CA GLN A 739 9.96 35.07 -28.69
C GLN A 739 10.36 33.63 -28.37
N ASP A 740 11.65 33.36 -28.22
CA ASP A 740 12.18 32.04 -27.86
C ASP A 740 11.70 31.60 -26.48
N ALA A 741 11.68 32.51 -25.51
CA ALA A 741 11.15 32.24 -24.18
C ALA A 741 9.65 31.90 -24.23
N ALA A 742 8.86 32.67 -25.00
CA ALA A 742 7.43 32.43 -25.17
C ALA A 742 7.16 31.10 -25.88
N GLN A 743 7.92 30.75 -26.91
CA GLN A 743 7.85 29.47 -27.59
C GLN A 743 8.20 28.30 -26.64
N SER A 744 9.25 28.43 -25.85
CA SER A 744 9.65 27.44 -24.84
C SER A 744 8.54 27.23 -23.80
N ALA A 745 7.93 28.31 -23.30
CA ALA A 745 6.82 28.24 -22.37
C ALA A 745 5.58 27.55 -22.99
N LEU A 746 5.21 27.89 -24.23
CA LEU A 746 4.10 27.24 -24.95
C LEU A 746 4.36 25.74 -25.20
N ARG A 747 5.61 25.37 -25.49
CA ARG A 747 6.04 23.97 -25.62
C ARG A 747 5.89 23.21 -24.29
N LYS A 748 6.23 23.83 -23.15
CA LYS A 748 5.99 23.23 -21.83
C LYS A 748 4.49 23.00 -21.59
N LEU A 749 3.64 23.99 -21.87
CA LEU A 749 2.18 23.90 -21.68
C LEU A 749 1.49 22.89 -22.60
N SER A 750 2.04 22.64 -23.79
CA SER A 750 1.49 21.71 -24.77
C SER A 750 1.99 20.27 -24.67
N GLY A 751 2.85 19.97 -23.69
CA GLY A 751 3.45 18.64 -23.54
C GLY A 751 4.47 18.32 -24.63
N GLY A 752 5.22 19.32 -25.11
CA GLY A 752 6.32 19.14 -26.05
C GLY A 752 5.98 19.37 -27.52
N LYS A 753 4.79 19.89 -27.85
CA LYS A 753 4.51 20.34 -29.22
C LYS A 753 5.25 21.63 -29.51
N ASP A 754 5.61 21.84 -30.76
CA ASP A 754 6.32 23.02 -31.21
C ASP A 754 5.79 23.47 -32.57
N PHE A 755 5.27 24.68 -32.62
CA PHE A 755 4.78 25.32 -33.85
C PHE A 755 5.58 26.57 -34.22
N GLY A 756 6.75 26.78 -33.59
CA GLY A 756 7.56 27.97 -33.82
C GLY A 756 6.82 29.24 -33.41
N VAL A 757 7.03 30.29 -34.19
CA VAL A 757 6.35 31.60 -34.07
C VAL A 757 4.94 31.61 -34.70
N ASN A 758 4.40 30.47 -35.15
CA ASN A 758 3.09 30.39 -35.80
C ASN A 758 1.95 30.48 -34.77
N LYS A 759 1.47 31.70 -34.51
CA LYS A 759 0.38 32.00 -33.57
C LYS A 759 -0.89 31.20 -33.82
N ARG A 760 -1.32 31.12 -35.07
CA ARG A 760 -2.58 30.46 -35.45
C ARG A 760 -2.52 28.96 -35.15
N ALA A 761 -1.37 28.33 -35.38
CA ALA A 761 -1.17 26.92 -35.04
C ALA A 761 -1.22 26.67 -33.52
N TRP A 762 -0.65 27.58 -32.72
CA TRP A 762 -0.77 27.52 -31.26
C TRP A 762 -2.21 27.71 -30.78
N GLU A 763 -2.92 28.72 -31.29
CA GLU A 763 -4.33 29.00 -30.95
C GLU A 763 -5.26 27.85 -31.35
N ASP A 764 -5.09 27.28 -32.55
CA ASP A 764 -5.83 26.12 -33.02
C ASP A 764 -5.54 24.87 -32.17
N TRP A 765 -4.31 24.71 -31.67
CA TRP A 765 -3.96 23.59 -30.80
C TRP A 765 -4.59 23.72 -29.42
N PHE A 766 -4.43 24.86 -28.74
CA PHE A 766 -4.98 25.07 -27.40
C PHE A 766 -6.51 25.15 -27.38
N SER A 767 -7.15 25.65 -28.45
CA SER A 767 -8.62 25.64 -28.57
C SER A 767 -9.20 24.21 -28.68
N ARG A 768 -8.44 23.28 -29.27
CA ARG A 768 -8.82 21.85 -29.36
C ARG A 768 -8.38 21.04 -28.14
N ASN A 769 -7.51 21.60 -27.30
CA ASN A 769 -6.90 20.94 -26.14
C ASN A 769 -6.88 21.92 -24.94
N PRO A 770 -8.06 22.29 -24.40
CA PRO A 770 -8.15 23.27 -23.31
C PRO A 770 -7.38 22.85 -22.05
#